data_AF-A0A1I2AEI9-F1
#
_entry.id   AF-A0A1I2AEI9-F1
#
_cell.length_a   1.000
_cell.length_b   1.000
_cell.length_c   1.000
_cell.angle_alpha   90.00
_cell.angle_beta   90.00
_cell.angle_gamma   90.00
#
_symmetry.space_group_name_H-M   'P 1'
#
loop_
_entity.id
_entity.type
_entity.pdbx_description
1 polymer ?
#
loop_
_entity_poly.entity_id
_entity_poly.type
_entity_poly.pdbx_seq_one_letter_code
_entity_poly.pdbx_strand_id
1 'polypeptide(L)'
;MVQYFEFNEDASSKFWEITLDNNIVKTRYGKIGTDGKSTEKEFADAAAASKEYDKLVKEKTKKGYQEVKQGGTPSAETPKVLTMKEAKKQFDLSGYDPMGDIGYDAVLVFEGDTHVDSDLQEWAKKISTTLGDKTKGMNLFLINGNLTVKGDVDITSHLLVLGNVTCDVLMSYDECIHITGDANIKYAFDGNYNDGSITIEGTTYVPYVLNSDHSSSITPEGAILINYFGDYNDFFDYDYTEQDFERIMVPEVFDEKMRFKQHKFIELLKEGKSPLQEDARPARQILEEEMEQLASEDSGGIEEVNMTDKRLNKFPISVTEITSLKRLVLNDNPIKTIPAEIEKLVKLEELQLESCYLESLDFKIEKLEKLKVLNLSSNYDLPVPEGIGKLSSLRTLNIERNGFKWLESIGSLKKLEELDCSYCTEAAPVEFPEVITQLTGLKKLFIRRNSVRTIPESILHLENLEELDLDSSLCYLNELPDLSKLKKLKILNADGMGSYTIRPKQSLLQSFFNITSLEELYIDRHGKEEAAFIKKDQFAEIEQNLAHDPERFKAFADAVSTIVPNSIYGDGRKGTIRHELTAAHLEGISKLKNLKVLDLSFNGLINLPEEIFTMKNLQFLDLRYNRLSTAERLKISKNLPGCTIDFRDNRPESDSADTEEVKQWQMMNALMIRANTFMVAKDDEKRLRSSLVAYDQVLDLFRSGQVVDEYNLLYANYGKVCAYNYLLSNHAATFSPAELLEGRLAAIDLGLKTLDLIPAVIWHFTNLGAFHKEVTRITANMVAWQMYEIYDKTEDLEKALGIIAKGVEFISDEDHYFVYDTQVRILLKLGRTEEAWQIVKRTLTLLPDFADFQDLKKNEAYKKWKKKNK
;
A
#
# COMPACT_ATOMS: atom_id res chain seq x y z
N MET A 1 2.90 -38.41 -37.85
CA MET A 1 3.90 -39.43 -38.29
C MET A 1 4.18 -39.24 -39.77
N VAL A 2 5.44 -39.34 -40.23
CA VAL A 2 5.81 -39.21 -41.65
C VAL A 2 6.73 -40.36 -42.04
N GLN A 3 6.48 -41.01 -43.17
CA GLN A 3 7.37 -42.01 -43.76
C GLN A 3 7.64 -41.72 -45.23
N TYR A 4 8.91 -41.81 -45.61
CA TYR A 4 9.39 -41.54 -46.96
C TYR A 4 9.97 -42.82 -47.58
N PHE A 5 9.57 -43.08 -48.82
CA PHE A 5 9.82 -44.32 -49.54
C PHE A 5 10.39 -44.02 -50.92
N GLU A 6 11.41 -44.77 -51.33
CA GLU A 6 12.02 -44.67 -52.66
C GLU A 6 11.93 -45.99 -53.42
N PHE A 7 11.79 -45.91 -54.74
CA PHE A 7 11.81 -47.05 -55.66
C PHE A 7 12.69 -46.74 -56.86
N ASN A 8 13.73 -47.55 -57.06
CA ASN A 8 14.71 -47.41 -58.13
C ASN A 8 14.73 -48.66 -59.02
N GLU A 9 14.37 -48.51 -60.29
CA GLU A 9 14.62 -49.48 -61.37
C GLU A 9 15.35 -48.76 -62.52
N ASP A 10 16.14 -49.49 -63.32
CA ASP A 10 17.14 -49.00 -64.31
C ASP A 10 16.65 -47.98 -65.38
N ALA A 11 15.38 -47.57 -65.35
CA ALA A 11 14.84 -46.47 -66.15
C ALA A 11 13.90 -45.47 -65.40
N SER A 12 13.61 -45.64 -64.11
CA SER A 12 12.83 -44.65 -63.32
C SER A 12 13.06 -44.72 -61.81
N SER A 13 13.37 -43.55 -61.20
CA SER A 13 13.46 -43.36 -59.74
C SER A 13 12.24 -42.59 -59.22
N LYS A 14 11.45 -43.18 -58.34
CA LYS A 14 10.20 -42.59 -57.80
C LYS A 14 10.23 -42.52 -56.28
N PHE A 15 9.56 -41.51 -55.72
CA PHE A 15 9.34 -41.41 -54.28
C PHE A 15 7.86 -41.41 -53.92
N TRP A 16 7.58 -41.79 -52.67
CA TRP A 16 6.32 -41.65 -51.97
C TRP A 16 6.58 -41.20 -50.54
N GLU A 17 5.87 -40.17 -50.09
CA GLU A 17 5.85 -39.69 -48.72
C GLU A 17 4.41 -39.81 -48.21
N ILE A 18 4.25 -40.38 -47.02
CA ILE A 18 2.94 -40.60 -46.40
C ILE A 18 3.01 -39.96 -45.01
N THR A 19 2.11 -39.01 -44.75
CA THR A 19 2.00 -38.25 -43.51
C THR A 19 0.65 -38.51 -42.86
N LEU A 20 0.65 -38.84 -41.58
CA LEU A 20 -0.51 -38.89 -40.71
C LEU A 20 -0.45 -37.71 -39.74
N ASP A 21 -1.47 -36.86 -39.81
CA ASP A 21 -1.64 -35.67 -38.99
C ASP A 21 -3.06 -35.68 -38.40
N ASN A 22 -3.17 -36.07 -37.13
CA ASN A 22 -4.44 -36.34 -36.44
C ASN A 22 -5.41 -37.25 -37.24
N ASN A 23 -6.52 -36.70 -37.74
CA ASN A 23 -7.52 -37.40 -38.56
C ASN A 23 -7.28 -37.27 -40.08
N ILE A 24 -6.16 -36.70 -40.52
CA ILE A 24 -5.84 -36.43 -41.92
C ILE A 24 -4.64 -37.28 -42.38
N VAL A 25 -4.76 -37.92 -43.55
CA VAL A 25 -3.66 -38.60 -44.23
C VAL A 25 -3.29 -37.86 -45.51
N LYS A 26 -2.04 -37.38 -45.59
CA LYS A 26 -1.47 -36.71 -46.77
C LYS A 26 -0.48 -37.66 -47.45
N THR A 27 -0.49 -37.69 -48.77
CA THR A 27 0.51 -38.44 -49.55
C THR A 27 1.09 -37.58 -50.65
N ARG A 28 2.42 -37.56 -50.77
CA ARG A 28 3.15 -36.87 -51.84
C ARG A 28 3.97 -37.88 -52.63
N TYR A 29 3.86 -37.86 -53.96
CA TYR A 29 4.57 -38.83 -54.80
C TYR A 29 5.01 -38.26 -56.14
N GLY A 30 6.16 -38.72 -56.63
CA GLY A 30 6.74 -38.16 -57.85
C GLY A 30 8.02 -38.86 -58.28
N LYS A 31 8.73 -38.27 -59.23
CA LYS A 31 10.10 -38.68 -59.57
C LYS A 31 11.05 -38.09 -58.53
N ILE A 32 12.06 -38.84 -58.07
CA ILE A 32 13.03 -38.35 -57.09
C ILE A 32 13.69 -37.07 -57.63
N GLY A 33 13.75 -36.02 -56.80
CA GLY A 33 14.26 -34.70 -57.18
C GLY A 33 13.24 -33.75 -57.85
N THR A 34 11.95 -34.09 -57.81
CA THR A 34 10.84 -33.19 -58.24
C THR A 34 9.89 -32.93 -57.08
N ASP A 35 9.10 -31.85 -57.14
CA ASP A 35 8.13 -31.51 -56.08
C ASP A 35 7.03 -32.57 -55.89
N GLY A 36 6.81 -33.41 -56.91
CA GLY A 36 5.80 -34.47 -56.90
C GLY A 36 4.36 -33.94 -56.98
N LYS A 37 3.40 -34.82 -56.73
CA LYS A 37 1.98 -34.49 -56.60
C LYS A 37 1.50 -34.90 -55.21
N SER A 38 0.73 -34.02 -54.57
CA SER A 38 0.18 -34.25 -53.24
C SER A 38 -1.32 -34.51 -53.30
N THR A 39 -1.79 -35.41 -52.45
CA THR A 39 -3.21 -35.64 -52.18
C THR A 39 -3.44 -35.73 -50.68
N GLU A 40 -4.60 -35.29 -50.23
CA GLU A 40 -5.00 -35.27 -48.82
C GLU A 40 -6.35 -35.93 -48.66
N LYS A 41 -6.55 -36.63 -47.55
CA LYS A 41 -7.83 -37.24 -47.19
C LYS A 41 -8.06 -37.17 -45.69
N GLU A 42 -9.16 -36.57 -45.30
CA GLU A 42 -9.64 -36.49 -43.92
C GLU A 42 -10.54 -37.69 -43.56
N PHE A 43 -10.47 -38.13 -42.31
CA PHE A 43 -11.22 -39.24 -41.74
C PHE A 43 -12.04 -38.80 -40.53
N ALA A 44 -13.06 -39.58 -40.17
CA ALA A 44 -13.98 -39.26 -39.08
C ALA A 44 -13.30 -39.20 -37.70
N ASP A 45 -12.20 -39.94 -37.51
CA ASP A 45 -11.42 -39.97 -36.27
C ASP A 45 -9.96 -40.38 -36.55
N ALA A 46 -9.09 -40.17 -35.55
CA ALA A 46 -7.67 -40.48 -35.64
C ALA A 46 -7.39 -41.99 -35.81
N ALA A 47 -8.27 -42.87 -35.30
CA ALA A 47 -8.09 -44.32 -35.41
C ALA A 47 -8.33 -44.83 -36.84
N ALA A 48 -9.30 -44.25 -37.55
CA ALA A 48 -9.58 -44.52 -38.96
C ALA A 48 -8.45 -43.99 -39.87
N ALA A 49 -7.92 -42.80 -39.59
CA ALA A 49 -6.77 -42.23 -40.29
C ALA A 49 -5.51 -43.10 -40.11
N SER A 50 -5.24 -43.55 -38.88
CA SER A 50 -4.13 -44.45 -38.57
C SER A 50 -4.21 -45.78 -39.32
N LYS A 51 -5.41 -46.37 -39.45
CA LYS A 51 -5.60 -47.60 -40.26
C LYS A 51 -5.31 -47.39 -41.74
N GLU A 52 -5.70 -46.27 -42.33
CA GLU A 52 -5.40 -46.00 -43.75
C GLU A 52 -3.91 -45.71 -43.95
N TYR A 53 -3.28 -44.99 -43.01
CA TYR A 53 -1.83 -44.76 -42.99
C TYR A 53 -1.06 -46.10 -43.03
N ASP A 54 -1.32 -47.00 -42.09
CA ASP A 54 -0.66 -48.31 -42.03
C ASP A 54 -0.87 -49.15 -43.29
N LYS A 55 -2.08 -49.08 -43.86
CA LYS A 55 -2.42 -49.77 -45.11
C LYS A 55 -1.61 -49.24 -46.29
N LEU A 56 -1.48 -47.91 -46.43
CA LEU A 56 -0.71 -47.29 -47.51
C LEU A 56 0.78 -47.61 -47.38
N VAL A 57 1.33 -47.54 -46.16
CA VAL A 57 2.71 -47.93 -45.85
C VAL A 57 2.95 -49.38 -46.29
N LYS A 58 2.11 -50.32 -45.84
CA LYS A 58 2.22 -51.73 -46.19
C LYS A 58 2.08 -51.98 -47.70
N GLU A 59 1.22 -51.23 -48.38
CA GLU A 59 1.06 -51.31 -49.84
C GLU A 59 2.34 -50.91 -50.58
N LYS A 60 3.00 -49.82 -50.16
CA LYS A 60 4.24 -49.35 -50.82
C LYS A 60 5.41 -50.29 -50.56
N THR A 61 5.58 -50.77 -49.34
CA THR A 61 6.59 -51.80 -49.02
C THR A 61 6.39 -53.06 -49.88
N LYS A 62 5.14 -53.51 -50.07
CA LYS A 62 4.84 -54.68 -50.91
C LYS A 62 5.11 -54.45 -52.41
N LYS A 63 5.03 -53.20 -52.87
CA LYS A 63 5.35 -52.79 -54.25
C LYS A 63 6.84 -52.59 -54.50
N GLY A 64 7.70 -52.96 -53.54
CA GLY A 64 9.16 -52.92 -53.67
C GLY A 64 9.78 -51.57 -53.31
N TYR A 65 8.99 -50.59 -52.85
CA TYR A 65 9.54 -49.33 -52.33
C TYR A 65 10.25 -49.59 -51.01
N GLN A 66 11.47 -49.05 -50.88
CA GLN A 66 12.26 -49.13 -49.66
C GLN A 66 12.04 -47.88 -48.83
N GLU A 67 11.75 -48.06 -47.54
CA GLU A 67 11.68 -46.95 -46.60
C GLU A 67 13.09 -46.36 -46.45
N VAL A 68 13.23 -45.10 -46.81
CA VAL A 68 14.44 -44.35 -46.54
C VAL A 68 14.17 -43.60 -45.25
N LYS A 69 14.79 -44.04 -44.16
CA LYS A 69 14.91 -43.20 -42.97
C LYS A 69 15.64 -41.95 -43.43
N GLN A 70 14.95 -40.81 -43.51
CA GLN A 70 15.61 -39.55 -43.80
C GLN A 70 16.72 -39.38 -42.78
N GLY A 71 17.96 -39.55 -43.24
CA GLY A 71 19.14 -39.12 -42.50
C GLY A 71 19.00 -37.63 -42.27
N GLY A 72 19.35 -37.21 -41.07
CA GLY A 72 19.18 -35.85 -40.60
C GLY A 72 19.54 -34.81 -41.66
N THR A 73 18.64 -33.86 -41.83
CA THR A 73 19.03 -32.45 -41.83
C THR A 73 20.08 -32.26 -40.72
N PRO A 74 21.15 -31.49 -40.97
CA PRO A 74 22.26 -31.36 -40.04
C PRO A 74 21.74 -31.05 -38.64
N SER A 75 22.27 -31.75 -37.63
CA SER A 75 21.94 -31.54 -36.23
C SER A 75 21.86 -30.05 -35.94
N ALA A 76 20.72 -29.59 -35.39
CA ALA A 76 20.57 -28.28 -34.77
C ALA A 76 21.43 -28.14 -33.49
N GLU A 77 22.62 -28.76 -33.44
CA GLU A 77 23.54 -28.67 -32.31
C GLU A 77 24.55 -27.51 -32.47
N THR A 78 24.75 -26.99 -33.68
CA THR A 78 25.70 -25.88 -33.90
C THR A 78 24.97 -24.60 -34.31
N PRO A 79 24.84 -23.61 -33.41
CA PRO A 79 24.20 -22.35 -33.75
C PRO A 79 25.05 -21.51 -34.70
N LYS A 80 24.38 -20.65 -35.46
CA LYS A 80 25.03 -19.52 -36.12
C LYS A 80 25.28 -18.43 -35.09
N VAL A 81 26.55 -18.14 -34.82
CA VAL A 81 26.95 -17.05 -33.92
C VAL A 81 26.95 -15.73 -34.69
N LEU A 82 26.11 -14.79 -34.29
CA LEU A 82 25.97 -13.46 -34.87
C LEU A 82 26.35 -12.38 -33.86
N THR A 83 26.86 -11.25 -34.36
CA THR A 83 26.88 -10.01 -33.59
C THR A 83 25.47 -9.40 -33.53
N MET A 84 25.18 -8.55 -32.55
CA MET A 84 23.89 -7.86 -32.46
C MET A 84 23.53 -7.07 -33.72
N LYS A 85 24.52 -6.49 -34.41
CA LYS A 85 24.30 -5.77 -35.67
C LYS A 85 23.89 -6.70 -36.81
N GLU A 86 24.39 -7.93 -36.84
CA GLU A 86 24.02 -8.93 -37.85
C GLU A 86 22.68 -9.59 -37.53
N ALA A 87 22.37 -9.79 -36.25
CA ALA A 87 21.07 -10.26 -35.78
C ALA A 87 19.97 -9.25 -36.12
N LYS A 88 20.13 -7.96 -35.78
CA LYS A 88 19.17 -6.88 -36.12
C LYS A 88 18.96 -6.64 -37.63
N LYS A 89 19.83 -7.18 -38.49
CA LYS A 89 19.63 -7.19 -39.95
C LYS A 89 18.81 -8.37 -40.45
N GLN A 90 18.82 -9.47 -39.72
CA GLN A 90 18.15 -10.73 -40.08
C GLN A 90 16.80 -10.87 -39.38
N PHE A 91 16.69 -10.36 -38.15
CA PHE A 91 15.50 -10.45 -37.30
C PHE A 91 15.09 -9.04 -36.88
N ASP A 92 13.78 -8.77 -36.95
CA ASP A 92 13.22 -7.57 -36.33
C ASP A 92 13.06 -7.82 -34.84
N LEU A 93 13.99 -7.28 -34.04
CA LEU A 93 14.00 -7.44 -32.59
C LEU A 93 13.31 -6.26 -31.87
N SER A 94 12.81 -5.26 -32.61
CA SER A 94 12.24 -4.04 -32.02
C SER A 94 10.90 -4.26 -31.34
N GLY A 95 10.21 -5.35 -31.66
CA GLY A 95 8.93 -5.74 -31.05
C GLY A 95 9.05 -6.52 -29.74
N TYR A 96 10.27 -6.86 -29.29
CA TYR A 96 10.50 -7.72 -28.12
C TYR A 96 11.18 -6.91 -27.00
N ASP A 97 10.45 -6.05 -26.31
CA ASP A 97 10.95 -5.26 -25.16
C ASP A 97 11.02 -6.18 -23.90
N PRO A 98 12.13 -6.21 -23.12
CA PRO A 98 13.37 -5.44 -23.26
C PRO A 98 14.46 -6.07 -24.13
N MET A 99 14.25 -7.26 -24.69
CA MET A 99 15.27 -7.99 -25.47
C MET A 99 15.88 -7.21 -26.63
N GLY A 100 15.08 -6.43 -27.36
CA GLY A 100 15.55 -5.64 -28.49
C GLY A 100 16.62 -4.60 -28.13
N ASP A 101 16.57 -4.12 -26.88
CA ASP A 101 17.38 -3.00 -26.39
C ASP A 101 18.55 -3.44 -25.50
N ILE A 102 18.57 -4.70 -25.09
CA ILE A 102 19.69 -5.30 -24.37
C ILE A 102 20.92 -5.46 -25.29
N GLY A 103 22.09 -5.08 -24.78
CA GLY A 103 23.37 -5.22 -25.48
C GLY A 103 23.99 -6.59 -25.27
N TYR A 104 23.75 -7.54 -26.18
CA TYR A 104 24.36 -8.87 -26.13
C TYR A 104 25.75 -8.94 -26.77
N ASP A 105 26.62 -9.77 -26.19
CA ASP A 105 27.96 -10.08 -26.72
C ASP A 105 27.87 -11.01 -27.95
N ALA A 106 26.92 -11.94 -27.94
CA ALA A 106 26.61 -12.79 -29.09
C ALA A 106 25.13 -13.20 -29.15
N VAL A 107 24.63 -13.41 -30.37
CA VAL A 107 23.32 -14.02 -30.63
C VAL A 107 23.54 -15.39 -31.25
N LEU A 108 23.06 -16.43 -30.57
CA LEU A 108 23.16 -17.83 -30.98
C LEU A 108 21.88 -18.23 -31.68
N VAL A 109 21.89 -18.23 -33.02
CA VAL A 109 20.72 -18.53 -33.84
C VAL A 109 20.66 -20.01 -34.19
N PHE A 110 19.56 -20.66 -33.82
CA PHE A 110 19.20 -22.02 -34.22
C PHE A 110 18.08 -21.92 -35.26
N GLU A 111 18.36 -22.42 -36.46
CA GLU A 111 17.39 -22.39 -37.57
C GLU A 111 16.51 -23.65 -37.54
N GLY A 112 15.19 -23.46 -37.50
CA GLY A 112 14.20 -24.53 -37.45
C GLY A 112 13.93 -25.09 -36.06
N ASP A 113 13.12 -26.15 -36.02
CA ASP A 113 12.68 -26.77 -34.77
C ASP A 113 13.85 -27.39 -33.99
N THR A 114 13.97 -26.99 -32.73
CA THR A 114 15.06 -27.38 -31.84
C THR A 114 14.56 -28.34 -30.76
N HIS A 115 15.26 -29.45 -30.58
CA HIS A 115 14.90 -30.50 -29.62
C HIS A 115 16.05 -30.68 -28.61
N VAL A 116 15.71 -30.66 -27.33
CA VAL A 116 16.67 -30.74 -26.21
C VAL A 116 16.27 -31.90 -25.29
N ASP A 117 17.14 -32.91 -25.20
CA ASP A 117 16.90 -34.14 -24.43
C ASP A 117 17.25 -34.04 -22.93
N SER A 118 17.65 -32.86 -22.46
CA SER A 118 18.01 -32.53 -21.06
C SER A 118 17.31 -31.24 -20.62
N ASP A 119 17.63 -30.73 -19.44
CA ASP A 119 17.30 -29.35 -19.06
C ASP A 119 18.03 -28.36 -19.99
N LEU A 120 17.40 -27.21 -20.24
CA LEU A 120 17.87 -26.24 -21.22
C LEU A 120 19.20 -25.61 -20.78
N GLN A 121 19.40 -25.36 -19.48
CA GLN A 121 20.66 -24.85 -18.96
C GLN A 121 21.84 -25.78 -19.25
N GLU A 122 21.65 -27.09 -19.08
CA GLU A 122 22.70 -28.08 -19.35
C GLU A 122 23.09 -28.10 -20.83
N TRP A 123 22.08 -28.02 -21.70
CA TRP A 123 22.26 -27.95 -23.14
C TRP A 123 22.98 -26.66 -23.56
N ALA A 124 22.53 -25.51 -23.05
CA ALA A 124 23.16 -24.21 -23.28
C ALA A 124 24.62 -24.18 -22.82
N LYS A 125 24.92 -24.76 -21.65
CA LYS A 125 26.30 -24.87 -21.12
C LYS A 125 27.21 -25.72 -22.00
N LYS A 126 26.70 -26.83 -22.56
CA LYS A 126 27.45 -27.68 -23.51
C LYS A 126 27.78 -26.91 -24.79
N ILE A 127 26.83 -26.12 -25.31
CA ILE A 127 27.05 -25.27 -26.49
C ILE A 127 28.09 -24.19 -26.21
N SER A 128 27.95 -23.44 -25.12
CA SER A 128 28.91 -22.40 -24.73
C SER A 128 30.32 -22.96 -24.52
N THR A 129 30.43 -24.15 -23.92
CA THR A 129 31.72 -24.85 -23.77
C THR A 129 32.34 -25.21 -25.12
N THR A 130 31.51 -25.61 -26.09
CA THR A 130 31.95 -25.98 -27.44
C THR A 130 32.39 -24.76 -28.26
N LEU A 131 31.72 -23.61 -28.08
CA LEU A 131 32.00 -22.37 -28.82
C LEU A 131 33.13 -21.52 -28.21
N GLY A 132 33.47 -21.74 -26.94
CA GLY A 132 34.63 -21.14 -26.27
C GLY A 132 34.55 -19.62 -26.17
N ASP A 133 35.60 -18.93 -26.60
CA ASP A 133 35.71 -17.46 -26.50
C ASP A 133 34.60 -16.69 -27.26
N LYS A 134 33.88 -17.34 -28.18
CA LYS A 134 32.81 -16.73 -28.97
C LYS A 134 31.53 -16.43 -28.20
N THR A 135 31.40 -16.96 -26.98
CA THR A 135 30.23 -16.78 -26.10
C THR A 135 30.64 -16.23 -24.73
N LYS A 136 31.81 -15.55 -24.64
CA LYS A 136 32.25 -14.88 -23.42
C LYS A 136 31.38 -13.64 -23.18
N GLY A 137 30.44 -13.75 -22.24
CA GLY A 137 29.59 -12.64 -21.81
C GLY A 137 28.10 -12.98 -21.87
N MET A 138 27.27 -11.96 -22.04
CA MET A 138 25.81 -12.03 -22.04
C MET A 138 25.32 -12.41 -23.45
N ASN A 139 24.65 -13.55 -23.58
CA ASN A 139 24.23 -14.09 -24.87
C ASN A 139 22.70 -14.13 -25.01
N LEU A 140 22.22 -14.00 -26.24
CA LEU A 140 20.83 -14.27 -26.61
C LEU A 140 20.76 -15.61 -27.36
N PHE A 141 19.96 -16.55 -26.86
CA PHE A 141 19.59 -17.76 -27.60
C PHE A 141 18.35 -17.47 -28.42
N LEU A 142 18.47 -17.54 -29.75
CA LEU A 142 17.36 -17.28 -30.67
C LEU A 142 17.01 -18.59 -31.40
N ILE A 143 15.84 -19.14 -31.10
CA ILE A 143 15.28 -20.30 -31.80
C ILE A 143 14.32 -19.78 -32.88
N ASN A 144 14.72 -19.90 -34.14
CA ASN A 144 13.90 -19.54 -35.29
C ASN A 144 13.03 -20.74 -35.70
N GLY A 145 12.10 -21.13 -34.82
CA GLY A 145 11.27 -22.32 -34.93
C GLY A 145 10.69 -22.72 -33.57
N ASN A 146 10.15 -23.93 -33.47
CA ASN A 146 9.63 -24.46 -32.19
C ASN A 146 10.77 -24.98 -31.30
N LEU A 147 10.60 -24.90 -29.99
CA LEU A 147 11.53 -25.45 -29.01
C LEU A 147 10.85 -26.55 -28.18
N THR A 148 11.35 -27.78 -28.27
CA THR A 148 10.92 -28.89 -27.42
C THR A 148 12.03 -29.28 -26.46
N VAL A 149 11.80 -29.10 -25.17
CA VAL A 149 12.72 -29.47 -24.09
C VAL A 149 12.10 -30.62 -23.31
N LYS A 150 12.83 -31.72 -23.14
CA LYS A 150 12.35 -32.88 -22.39
C LYS A 150 12.32 -32.63 -20.88
N GLY A 151 13.14 -31.70 -20.40
CA GLY A 151 13.22 -31.24 -19.01
C GLY A 151 12.77 -29.79 -18.87
N ASP A 152 13.45 -29.07 -17.98
CA ASP A 152 13.09 -27.71 -17.60
C ASP A 152 13.71 -26.67 -18.55
N VAL A 153 13.00 -25.57 -18.75
CA VAL A 153 13.51 -24.33 -19.36
C VAL A 153 13.95 -23.42 -18.22
N ASP A 154 15.23 -23.52 -17.87
CA ASP A 154 15.90 -22.89 -16.71
C ASP A 154 17.17 -22.14 -17.14
N ILE A 155 17.04 -21.23 -18.10
CA ILE A 155 18.20 -20.65 -18.78
C ILE A 155 18.80 -19.46 -18.00
N THR A 156 20.13 -19.44 -17.83
CA THR A 156 20.86 -18.31 -17.21
C THR A 156 21.32 -17.27 -18.24
N SER A 157 20.57 -17.12 -19.32
CA SER A 157 20.79 -16.22 -20.46
C SER A 157 19.45 -15.93 -21.11
N HIS A 158 19.37 -14.92 -21.96
CA HIS A 158 18.08 -14.55 -22.56
C HIS A 158 17.69 -15.51 -23.68
N LEU A 159 16.39 -15.76 -23.82
CA LEU A 159 15.84 -16.74 -24.75
C LEU A 159 14.70 -16.15 -25.58
N LEU A 160 14.86 -16.11 -26.90
CA LEU A 160 13.81 -15.74 -27.85
C LEU A 160 13.43 -16.98 -28.68
N VAL A 161 12.16 -17.38 -28.61
CA VAL A 161 11.60 -18.48 -29.42
C VAL A 161 10.55 -17.93 -30.37
N LEU A 162 10.84 -17.98 -31.67
CA LEU A 162 9.94 -17.55 -32.75
C LEU A 162 8.99 -18.69 -33.15
N GLY A 163 8.29 -19.26 -32.16
CA GLY A 163 7.46 -20.45 -32.31
C GLY A 163 6.93 -20.94 -30.98
N ASN A 164 6.47 -22.19 -30.95
CA ASN A 164 5.90 -22.81 -29.76
C ASN A 164 6.99 -23.41 -28.86
N VAL A 165 6.71 -23.47 -27.56
CA VAL A 165 7.55 -24.15 -26.57
C VAL A 165 6.82 -25.35 -25.98
N THR A 166 7.54 -26.43 -25.74
CA THR A 166 7.09 -27.57 -24.93
C THR A 166 8.17 -27.94 -23.92
N CYS A 167 7.83 -28.02 -22.63
CA CYS A 167 8.77 -28.33 -21.56
C CYS A 167 8.10 -28.91 -20.31
N ASP A 168 8.90 -29.44 -19.38
CA ASP A 168 8.40 -29.93 -18.09
C ASP A 168 8.05 -28.76 -17.15
N VAL A 169 8.97 -27.81 -16.98
CA VAL A 169 8.80 -26.58 -16.19
C VAL A 169 9.38 -25.41 -16.98
N LEU A 170 8.74 -24.25 -16.96
CA LEU A 170 9.29 -23.01 -17.52
C LEU A 170 9.57 -22.04 -16.39
N MET A 171 10.83 -21.63 -16.23
CA MET A 171 11.23 -20.72 -15.16
C MET A 171 12.26 -19.70 -15.59
N SER A 172 12.26 -18.56 -14.92
CA SER A 172 13.25 -17.49 -15.11
C SER A 172 13.62 -16.87 -13.78
N TYR A 173 14.85 -16.38 -13.68
CA TYR A 173 15.31 -15.51 -12.61
C TYR A 173 15.47 -14.07 -13.13
N ASP A 174 16.69 -13.60 -13.33
CA ASP A 174 16.95 -12.25 -13.85
C ASP A 174 16.80 -12.17 -15.39
N GLU A 175 16.54 -13.30 -16.04
CA GLU A 175 16.56 -13.43 -17.48
C GLU A 175 15.26 -12.94 -18.15
N CYS A 176 15.39 -12.61 -19.43
CA CYS A 176 14.23 -12.35 -20.27
C CYS A 176 13.98 -13.56 -21.17
N ILE A 177 12.75 -14.06 -21.19
CA ILE A 177 12.27 -15.13 -22.06
C ILE A 177 11.08 -14.60 -22.86
N HIS A 178 11.11 -14.73 -24.18
CA HIS A 178 10.05 -14.28 -25.07
C HIS A 178 9.71 -15.39 -26.05
N ILE A 179 8.44 -15.78 -26.05
CA ILE A 179 7.90 -16.87 -26.86
C ILE A 179 6.75 -16.30 -27.68
N THR A 180 6.88 -16.32 -29.00
CA THR A 180 5.85 -15.73 -29.89
C THR A 180 4.69 -16.69 -30.18
N GLY A 181 4.82 -17.97 -29.82
CA GLY A 181 3.78 -19.00 -29.98
C GLY A 181 3.20 -19.47 -28.65
N ASP A 182 2.56 -20.65 -28.70
CA ASP A 182 1.98 -21.30 -27.51
C ASP A 182 3.05 -21.97 -26.65
N ALA A 183 2.82 -22.04 -25.35
CA ALA A 183 3.66 -22.76 -24.41
C ALA A 183 2.89 -23.95 -23.79
N ASN A 184 3.41 -25.16 -24.01
CA ASN A 184 2.87 -26.39 -23.44
C ASN A 184 3.78 -26.83 -22.28
N ILE A 185 3.40 -26.49 -21.05
CA ILE A 185 4.19 -26.69 -19.84
C ILE A 185 3.55 -27.76 -18.98
N LYS A 186 4.27 -28.84 -18.72
CA LYS A 186 3.70 -30.03 -18.09
C LYS A 186 3.36 -29.87 -16.61
N TYR A 187 4.23 -29.22 -15.84
CA TYR A 187 4.12 -29.16 -14.38
C TYR A 187 3.88 -27.75 -13.84
N ALA A 188 4.75 -26.79 -14.13
CA ALA A 188 4.61 -25.46 -13.56
C ALA A 188 5.30 -24.40 -14.41
N PHE A 189 4.74 -23.20 -14.37
CA PHE A 189 5.42 -21.96 -14.70
C PHE A 189 5.92 -21.34 -13.40
N ASP A 190 7.16 -20.87 -13.36
CA ASP A 190 7.78 -20.25 -12.18
C ASP A 190 8.50 -18.94 -12.55
N GLY A 191 7.81 -17.81 -12.40
CA GLY A 191 8.37 -16.48 -12.60
C GLY A 191 9.01 -15.97 -11.31
N ASN A 192 10.33 -16.05 -11.18
CA ASN A 192 10.99 -15.97 -9.89
C ASN A 192 12.06 -14.87 -9.77
N TYR A 193 11.74 -13.79 -9.05
CA TYR A 193 12.68 -12.80 -8.49
C TYR A 193 13.36 -11.85 -9.51
N ASN A 194 13.38 -10.54 -9.17
CA ASN A 194 14.21 -9.47 -9.78
C ASN A 194 13.72 -8.87 -11.13
N ASP A 195 14.61 -8.19 -11.85
CA ASP A 195 14.39 -7.38 -13.06
C ASP A 195 14.10 -8.17 -14.36
N GLY A 196 13.90 -9.49 -14.27
CA GLY A 196 13.63 -10.38 -15.42
C GLY A 196 12.23 -10.23 -16.02
N SER A 197 11.99 -10.84 -17.18
CA SER A 197 10.64 -10.88 -17.79
C SER A 197 10.36 -12.14 -18.58
N ILE A 198 9.17 -12.72 -18.43
CA ILE A 198 8.70 -13.82 -19.29
C ILE A 198 7.47 -13.34 -20.05
N THR A 199 7.56 -13.32 -21.37
CA THR A 199 6.45 -13.01 -22.26
C THR A 199 6.12 -14.22 -23.13
N ILE A 200 4.85 -14.64 -23.12
CA ILE A 200 4.30 -15.68 -24.00
C ILE A 200 3.12 -15.04 -24.72
N GLU A 201 3.28 -14.80 -26.02
CA GLU A 201 2.24 -14.15 -26.84
C GLU A 201 1.05 -15.09 -27.11
N GLY A 202 1.31 -16.40 -27.20
CA GLY A 202 0.29 -17.42 -27.38
C GLY A 202 -0.37 -17.87 -26.08
N THR A 203 -1.09 -18.99 -26.15
CA THR A 203 -1.74 -19.61 -24.99
C THR A 203 -0.73 -20.38 -24.16
N THR A 204 -0.80 -20.23 -22.84
CA THR A 204 0.04 -20.97 -21.88
C THR A 204 -0.76 -22.11 -21.27
N TYR A 205 -0.54 -23.32 -21.77
CA TYR A 205 -1.13 -24.54 -21.23
C TYR A 205 -0.27 -25.03 -20.07
N VAL A 206 -0.72 -24.79 -18.84
CA VAL A 206 0.02 -25.13 -17.62
C VAL A 206 -0.94 -25.41 -16.46
N PRO A 207 -0.67 -26.37 -15.56
CA PRO A 207 -1.56 -26.62 -14.43
C PRO A 207 -1.32 -25.66 -13.25
N TYR A 208 -0.10 -25.13 -13.09
CA TYR A 208 0.24 -24.22 -12.00
C TYR A 208 1.07 -23.03 -12.50
N VAL A 209 0.67 -21.82 -12.10
CA VAL A 209 1.48 -20.61 -12.24
C VAL A 209 1.95 -20.22 -10.85
N LEU A 210 3.24 -20.36 -10.61
CA LEU A 210 3.93 -19.82 -9.44
C LEU A 210 4.56 -18.51 -9.88
N ASN A 211 4.25 -17.42 -9.18
CA ASN A 211 4.83 -16.13 -9.50
C ASN A 211 5.28 -15.39 -8.24
N SER A 212 6.41 -14.71 -8.38
CA SER A 212 6.94 -13.72 -7.46
C SER A 212 6.65 -12.32 -7.99
N ASP A 213 7.40 -11.32 -7.52
CA ASP A 213 7.57 -9.99 -8.11
C ASP A 213 8.15 -9.94 -9.54
N HIS A 214 8.23 -11.06 -10.26
CA HIS A 214 8.81 -11.15 -11.60
C HIS A 214 7.80 -10.75 -12.68
N SER A 215 8.24 -9.96 -13.67
CA SER A 215 7.38 -9.50 -14.76
C SER A 215 6.93 -10.65 -15.68
N SER A 216 5.67 -11.06 -15.54
CA SER A 216 5.11 -12.21 -16.27
C SER A 216 3.91 -11.79 -17.10
N SER A 217 4.04 -11.87 -18.43
CA SER A 217 2.99 -11.58 -19.40
C SER A 217 2.62 -12.85 -20.17
N ILE A 218 1.64 -13.58 -19.63
CA ILE A 218 1.20 -14.89 -20.15
C ILE A 218 -0.32 -15.01 -20.14
N THR A 219 -0.86 -15.93 -20.94
CA THR A 219 -2.30 -16.26 -20.96
C THR A 219 -2.52 -17.70 -20.47
N PRO A 220 -2.56 -17.96 -19.16
CA PRO A 220 -2.69 -19.32 -18.63
C PRO A 220 -4.11 -19.86 -18.80
N GLU A 221 -4.25 -21.09 -19.31
CA GLU A 221 -5.54 -21.76 -19.46
C GLU A 221 -5.75 -22.83 -18.39
N GLY A 222 -6.71 -22.60 -17.49
CA GLY A 222 -7.11 -23.58 -16.45
C GLY A 222 -6.08 -23.82 -15.34
N ALA A 223 -5.08 -22.95 -15.22
CA ALA A 223 -4.05 -23.04 -14.19
C ALA A 223 -4.57 -22.62 -12.81
N ILE A 224 -3.96 -23.15 -11.75
CA ILE A 224 -4.03 -22.58 -10.40
C ILE A 224 -2.92 -21.55 -10.26
N LEU A 225 -3.28 -20.32 -9.89
CA LEU A 225 -2.36 -19.19 -9.79
C LEU A 225 -1.98 -18.92 -8.34
N ILE A 226 -0.68 -18.88 -8.05
CA ILE A 226 -0.14 -18.77 -6.69
C ILE A 226 0.89 -17.63 -6.63
N ASN A 227 0.63 -16.62 -5.81
CA ASN A 227 1.62 -15.59 -5.46
C ASN A 227 2.38 -16.05 -4.22
N TYR A 228 3.69 -16.25 -4.36
CA TYR A 228 4.54 -16.61 -3.23
C TYR A 228 5.47 -15.48 -2.76
N PHE A 229 5.30 -14.27 -3.29
CA PHE A 229 6.05 -13.08 -2.88
C PHE A 229 5.28 -12.18 -1.91
N GLY A 230 3.95 -12.18 -2.01
CA GLY A 230 3.12 -11.41 -1.11
C GLY A 230 1.62 -11.68 -1.27
N ASP A 231 0.84 -10.87 -0.57
CA ASP A 231 -0.61 -11.01 -0.40
C ASP A 231 -1.44 -10.09 -1.29
N TYR A 232 -0.84 -9.59 -2.36
CA TYR A 232 -1.44 -8.66 -3.31
C TYR A 232 -1.42 -9.21 -4.74
N ASN A 233 -2.29 -8.69 -5.59
CA ASN A 233 -2.27 -8.98 -7.03
C ASN A 233 -1.34 -7.99 -7.72
N ASP A 234 -0.39 -8.49 -8.52
CA ASP A 234 0.52 -7.70 -9.34
C ASP A 234 0.31 -7.97 -10.83
N PHE A 235 0.66 -9.17 -11.30
CA PHE A 235 0.58 -9.60 -12.69
C PHE A 235 -0.67 -10.45 -12.96
N PHE A 236 -1.20 -11.12 -11.93
CA PHE A 236 -2.33 -12.02 -12.02
C PHE A 236 -3.36 -11.79 -10.91
N ASP A 237 -4.57 -12.28 -11.16
CA ASP A 237 -5.55 -12.55 -10.11
C ASP A 237 -5.26 -13.93 -9.51
N TYR A 238 -4.60 -13.97 -8.36
CA TYR A 238 -4.15 -15.22 -7.75
C TYR A 238 -5.27 -15.95 -6.99
N ASP A 239 -5.26 -17.29 -7.07
CA ASP A 239 -6.15 -18.16 -6.29
C ASP A 239 -5.68 -18.29 -4.83
N TYR A 240 -4.36 -18.29 -4.63
CA TYR A 240 -3.71 -18.43 -3.32
C TYR A 240 -2.53 -17.46 -3.18
N THR A 241 -2.37 -16.89 -1.99
CA THR A 241 -1.19 -16.08 -1.63
C THR A 241 -0.51 -16.64 -0.38
N GLU A 242 0.60 -16.03 0.05
CA GLU A 242 1.38 -16.48 1.21
C GLU A 242 0.54 -16.72 2.47
N GLN A 243 -0.45 -15.87 2.76
CA GLN A 243 -1.39 -16.06 3.88
C GLN A 243 -2.21 -17.35 3.82
N ASP A 244 -2.47 -17.89 2.63
CA ASP A 244 -3.24 -19.12 2.48
C ASP A 244 -2.39 -20.37 2.70
N PHE A 245 -1.07 -20.28 2.58
CA PHE A 245 -0.19 -21.44 2.41
C PHE A 245 -0.26 -22.44 3.56
N GLU A 246 -0.28 -21.98 4.82
CA GLU A 246 -0.37 -22.87 5.99
C GLU A 246 -1.67 -23.71 5.97
N ARG A 247 -2.76 -23.12 5.47
CA ARG A 247 -4.06 -23.78 5.39
C ARG A 247 -4.16 -24.73 4.21
N ILE A 248 -3.56 -24.40 3.06
CA ILE A 248 -3.86 -25.06 1.78
C ILE A 248 -2.74 -25.93 1.22
N MET A 249 -1.48 -25.75 1.67
CA MET A 249 -0.35 -26.51 1.17
C MET A 249 -0.02 -27.69 2.08
N VAL A 250 0.61 -28.72 1.52
CA VAL A 250 1.12 -29.87 2.29
C VAL A 250 2.44 -29.51 3.01
N PRO A 251 2.75 -30.09 4.18
CA PRO A 251 3.96 -29.73 4.94
C PRO A 251 5.28 -29.87 4.17
N GLU A 252 5.35 -30.75 3.18
CA GLU A 252 6.53 -31.07 2.38
C GLU A 252 7.05 -29.87 1.57
N VAL A 253 6.21 -28.89 1.22
CA VAL A 253 6.64 -27.71 0.45
C VAL A 253 7.35 -26.66 1.31
N PHE A 254 7.38 -26.83 2.63
CA PHE A 254 8.01 -25.90 3.56
C PHE A 254 9.41 -26.37 4.00
N ASP A 255 10.26 -25.43 4.41
CA ASP A 255 11.49 -25.74 5.13
C ASP A 255 11.29 -25.88 6.65
N GLU A 256 12.35 -26.18 7.39
CA GLU A 256 12.31 -26.37 8.86
C GLU A 256 11.83 -25.12 9.63
N LYS A 257 11.81 -23.95 8.98
CA LYS A 257 11.32 -22.68 9.54
C LYS A 257 9.94 -22.31 9.01
N MET A 258 9.21 -23.26 8.42
CA MET A 258 7.90 -23.06 7.81
C MET A 258 7.89 -22.05 6.64
N ARG A 259 9.02 -21.87 5.94
CA ARG A 259 9.07 -21.00 4.76
C ARG A 259 8.80 -21.80 3.50
N PHE A 260 7.92 -21.30 2.64
CA PHE A 260 7.60 -21.91 1.35
C PHE A 260 8.85 -22.07 0.47
N LYS A 261 8.90 -23.18 -0.28
CA LYS A 261 9.95 -23.51 -1.23
C LYS A 261 9.33 -24.00 -2.54
N GLN A 262 9.37 -23.13 -3.54
CA GLN A 262 8.89 -23.40 -4.91
C GLN A 262 9.54 -24.64 -5.54
N HIS A 263 10.85 -24.87 -5.31
CA HIS A 263 11.51 -26.07 -5.84
C HIS A 263 10.92 -27.37 -5.24
N LYS A 264 10.58 -27.38 -3.95
CA LYS A 264 9.92 -28.54 -3.32
C LYS A 264 8.50 -28.75 -3.86
N PHE A 265 7.79 -27.67 -4.15
CA PHE A 265 6.48 -27.72 -4.79
C PHE A 265 6.57 -28.41 -6.16
N ILE A 266 7.54 -27.99 -7.00
CA ILE A 266 7.78 -28.56 -8.32
C ILE A 266 8.24 -30.03 -8.24
N GLU A 267 9.11 -30.37 -7.28
CA GLU A 267 9.55 -31.75 -7.05
C GLU A 267 8.36 -32.68 -6.75
N LEU A 268 7.43 -32.27 -5.89
CA LEU A 268 6.21 -33.04 -5.62
C LEU A 268 5.36 -33.28 -6.88
N LEU A 269 5.22 -32.24 -7.72
CA LEU A 269 4.51 -32.38 -9.00
C LEU A 269 5.19 -33.39 -9.92
N LYS A 270 6.52 -33.36 -10.02
CA LYS A 270 7.30 -34.34 -10.80
C LYS A 270 7.20 -35.77 -10.26
N GLU A 271 6.97 -35.93 -8.94
CA GLU A 271 6.66 -37.20 -8.30
C GLU A 271 5.20 -37.67 -8.51
N GLY A 272 4.34 -36.83 -9.09
CA GLY A 272 2.91 -37.10 -9.28
C GLY A 272 2.07 -36.93 -8.01
N LYS A 273 2.54 -36.13 -7.04
CA LYS A 273 1.83 -35.78 -5.81
C LYS A 273 1.22 -34.38 -5.91
N SER A 274 0.08 -34.16 -5.25
CA SER A 274 -0.50 -32.82 -5.12
C SER A 274 0.29 -32.02 -4.08
N PRO A 275 0.70 -30.79 -4.39
CA PRO A 275 1.30 -29.88 -3.41
C PRO A 275 0.24 -29.16 -2.54
N LEU A 276 -1.04 -29.30 -2.89
CA LEU A 276 -2.19 -28.76 -2.17
C LEU A 276 -2.90 -29.86 -1.36
N GLN A 277 -3.47 -29.49 -0.22
CA GLN A 277 -4.36 -30.34 0.59
C GLN A 277 -5.64 -30.70 -0.20
N GLU A 278 -6.28 -31.83 0.14
CA GLU A 278 -7.41 -32.37 -0.62
C GLU A 278 -8.65 -31.45 -0.63
N ASP A 279 -8.83 -30.65 0.42
CA ASP A 279 -9.93 -29.67 0.58
C ASP A 279 -9.50 -28.22 0.35
N ALA A 280 -8.30 -28.00 -0.22
CA ALA A 280 -7.79 -26.68 -0.53
C ALA A 280 -8.75 -25.92 -1.45
N ARG A 281 -9.27 -24.79 -0.95
CA ARG A 281 -10.18 -23.90 -1.68
C ARG A 281 -9.73 -22.45 -1.54
N PRO A 282 -9.79 -21.65 -2.62
CA PRO A 282 -9.50 -20.22 -2.56
C PRO A 282 -10.40 -19.53 -1.55
N ALA A 283 -9.86 -18.59 -0.77
CA ALA A 283 -10.62 -17.88 0.27
C ALA A 283 -11.86 -17.18 -0.31
N ARG A 284 -11.73 -16.66 -1.54
CA ARG A 284 -12.83 -16.04 -2.27
C ARG A 284 -14.00 -17.00 -2.52
N GLN A 285 -13.71 -18.24 -2.93
CA GLN A 285 -14.76 -19.22 -3.22
C GLN A 285 -15.56 -19.54 -1.93
N ILE A 286 -14.85 -19.70 -0.82
CA ILE A 286 -15.48 -19.94 0.50
C ILE A 286 -16.43 -18.79 0.85
N LEU A 287 -15.98 -17.54 0.65
CA LEU A 287 -16.80 -16.37 0.92
C LEU A 287 -18.04 -16.30 0.01
N GLU A 288 -17.90 -16.60 -1.28
CA GLU A 288 -19.04 -16.63 -2.21
C GLU A 288 -20.08 -17.69 -1.77
N GLU A 289 -19.64 -18.90 -1.39
CA GLU A 289 -20.50 -19.98 -0.87
C GLU A 289 -21.20 -19.57 0.45
N GLU A 290 -20.48 -18.95 1.38
CA GLU A 290 -21.06 -18.44 2.63
C GLU A 290 -22.15 -17.39 2.37
N MET A 291 -21.96 -16.53 1.38
CA MET A 291 -22.95 -15.52 1.01
C MET A 291 -24.17 -16.10 0.32
N GLU A 292 -24.00 -17.10 -0.52
CA GLU A 292 -25.13 -17.85 -1.08
C GLU A 292 -25.95 -18.54 0.01
N GLN A 293 -25.29 -19.12 1.03
CA GLN A 293 -25.97 -19.71 2.17
C GLN A 293 -26.76 -18.66 2.97
N LEU A 294 -26.13 -17.54 3.32
CA LEU A 294 -26.78 -16.43 4.04
C LEU A 294 -27.95 -15.82 3.27
N ALA A 295 -27.86 -15.75 1.94
CA ALA A 295 -28.93 -15.31 1.07
C ALA A 295 -30.11 -16.30 1.00
N SER A 296 -29.85 -17.60 1.21
CA SER A 296 -30.84 -18.68 1.12
C SER A 296 -31.60 -18.97 2.43
N GLU A 297 -30.98 -18.67 3.58
CA GLU A 297 -31.63 -18.71 4.89
C GLU A 297 -32.52 -17.47 5.08
N ASP A 298 -33.40 -17.44 6.09
CA ASP A 298 -34.34 -16.31 6.33
C ASP A 298 -33.57 -15.00 6.57
N SER A 299 -33.25 -14.30 5.48
CA SER A 299 -32.34 -13.14 5.43
C SER A 299 -32.94 -11.89 6.08
N GLY A 300 -34.18 -11.96 6.57
CA GLY A 300 -34.94 -10.84 7.12
C GLY A 300 -34.32 -10.13 8.33
N GLY A 301 -33.29 -10.72 8.96
CA GLY A 301 -32.56 -10.14 10.09
C GLY A 301 -31.23 -9.47 9.74
N ILE A 302 -30.67 -9.65 8.54
CA ILE A 302 -29.35 -9.13 8.18
C ILE A 302 -29.49 -7.69 7.68
N GLU A 303 -28.98 -6.72 8.44
CA GLU A 303 -29.02 -5.30 8.09
C GLU A 303 -27.66 -4.74 7.66
N GLU A 304 -26.57 -5.45 7.92
CA GLU A 304 -25.21 -5.03 7.58
C GLU A 304 -24.39 -6.21 7.05
N VAL A 305 -23.64 -5.96 5.98
CA VAL A 305 -22.67 -6.88 5.39
C VAL A 305 -21.38 -6.09 5.15
N ASN A 306 -20.27 -6.60 5.69
CA ASN A 306 -18.94 -6.04 5.49
C ASN A 306 -18.01 -7.11 4.90
N MET A 307 -17.46 -6.79 3.74
CA MET A 307 -16.53 -7.61 2.97
C MET A 307 -15.28 -6.81 2.59
N THR A 308 -14.86 -5.86 3.41
CA THR A 308 -13.59 -5.14 3.18
C THR A 308 -12.45 -6.13 3.02
N ASP A 309 -11.61 -5.90 2.01
CA ASP A 309 -10.37 -6.65 1.77
C ASP A 309 -10.61 -8.17 1.74
N LYS A 310 -11.51 -8.59 0.85
CA LYS A 310 -11.84 -10.00 0.61
C LYS A 310 -11.37 -10.49 -0.75
N ARG A 311 -10.58 -9.67 -1.45
CA ARG A 311 -10.01 -9.96 -2.77
C ARG A 311 -11.08 -10.36 -3.80
N LEU A 312 -12.27 -9.77 -3.69
CA LEU A 312 -13.36 -10.01 -4.62
C LEU A 312 -13.03 -9.33 -5.95
N ASN A 313 -12.84 -10.10 -7.03
CA ASN A 313 -12.68 -9.52 -8.38
C ASN A 313 -14.01 -9.34 -9.14
N LYS A 314 -15.12 -9.74 -8.51
CA LYS A 314 -16.49 -9.55 -9.00
C LYS A 314 -17.40 -9.25 -7.82
N PHE A 315 -18.48 -8.53 -8.09
CA PHE A 315 -19.49 -8.26 -7.10
C PHE A 315 -20.21 -9.57 -6.71
N PRO A 316 -20.38 -9.85 -5.41
CA PRO A 316 -21.09 -11.05 -4.94
C PRO A 316 -22.60 -10.87 -5.13
N ILE A 317 -23.12 -11.35 -6.27
CA ILE A 317 -24.54 -11.12 -6.66
C ILE A 317 -25.52 -11.63 -5.59
N SER A 318 -25.19 -12.70 -4.86
CA SER A 318 -26.01 -13.25 -3.77
C SER A 318 -26.33 -12.23 -2.67
N VAL A 319 -25.46 -11.25 -2.41
CA VAL A 319 -25.72 -10.16 -1.44
C VAL A 319 -26.97 -9.35 -1.80
N THR A 320 -27.32 -9.27 -3.09
CA THR A 320 -28.49 -8.52 -3.56
C THR A 320 -29.84 -9.15 -3.15
N GLU A 321 -29.84 -10.41 -2.72
CA GLU A 321 -31.04 -11.10 -2.23
C GLU A 321 -31.36 -10.75 -0.76
N ILE A 322 -30.40 -10.15 -0.04
CA ILE A 322 -30.56 -9.69 1.35
C ILE A 322 -31.29 -8.33 1.35
N THR A 323 -32.56 -8.32 0.96
CA THR A 323 -33.35 -7.07 0.79
C THR A 323 -33.62 -6.28 2.09
N SER A 324 -33.26 -6.82 3.25
CA SER A 324 -33.23 -6.12 4.55
C SER A 324 -32.03 -5.20 4.73
N LEU A 325 -31.00 -5.30 3.88
CA LEU A 325 -29.71 -4.62 4.05
C LEU A 325 -29.86 -3.09 4.10
N LYS A 326 -29.21 -2.49 5.10
CA LYS A 326 -29.07 -1.05 5.30
C LYS A 326 -27.65 -0.58 5.08
N ARG A 327 -26.65 -1.43 5.31
CA ARG A 327 -25.23 -1.11 5.16
C ARG A 327 -24.49 -2.19 4.37
N LEU A 328 -23.83 -1.79 3.29
CA LEU A 328 -22.98 -2.67 2.48
C LEU A 328 -21.58 -2.07 2.36
N VAL A 329 -20.57 -2.81 2.80
CA VAL A 329 -19.16 -2.43 2.69
C VAL A 329 -18.40 -3.44 1.84
N LEU A 330 -17.80 -2.95 0.76
CA LEU A 330 -17.04 -3.72 -0.21
C LEU A 330 -15.65 -3.12 -0.45
N ASN A 331 -15.16 -2.25 0.44
CA ASN A 331 -13.89 -1.54 0.27
C ASN A 331 -12.72 -2.49 -0.04
N ASP A 332 -11.74 -2.01 -0.78
CA ASP A 332 -10.49 -2.71 -1.05
C ASP A 332 -10.71 -4.08 -1.76
N ASN A 333 -11.64 -4.11 -2.72
CA ASN A 333 -11.89 -5.27 -3.56
C ASN A 333 -11.92 -4.88 -5.05
N PRO A 334 -11.10 -5.49 -5.93
CA PRO A 334 -11.03 -5.13 -7.36
C PRO A 334 -12.23 -5.62 -8.18
N ILE A 335 -13.44 -5.21 -7.80
CA ILE A 335 -14.73 -5.68 -8.31
C ILE A 335 -15.02 -5.17 -9.73
N LYS A 336 -14.47 -4.00 -10.10
CA LYS A 336 -14.59 -3.32 -11.42
C LYS A 336 -15.99 -2.87 -11.83
N THR A 337 -17.02 -3.68 -11.58
CA THR A 337 -18.41 -3.40 -11.99
C THR A 337 -19.41 -3.82 -10.93
N ILE A 338 -20.53 -3.09 -10.85
CA ILE A 338 -21.64 -3.41 -9.94
C ILE A 338 -22.84 -3.84 -10.77
N PRO A 339 -23.45 -5.00 -10.46
CA PRO A 339 -24.57 -5.55 -11.22
C PRO A 339 -25.86 -4.77 -10.94
N ALA A 340 -26.78 -4.76 -11.92
CA ALA A 340 -28.07 -4.06 -11.79
C ALA A 340 -28.95 -4.61 -10.65
N GLU A 341 -28.70 -5.84 -10.20
CA GLU A 341 -29.36 -6.49 -9.09
C GLU A 341 -29.20 -5.72 -7.77
N ILE A 342 -28.18 -4.86 -7.61
CA ILE A 342 -28.04 -3.98 -6.44
C ILE A 342 -29.27 -3.07 -6.25
N GLU A 343 -30.02 -2.79 -7.33
CA GLU A 343 -31.27 -2.02 -7.29
C GLU A 343 -32.35 -2.66 -6.39
N LYS A 344 -32.24 -3.96 -6.06
CA LYS A 344 -33.12 -4.65 -5.11
C LYS A 344 -32.95 -4.16 -3.66
N LEU A 345 -31.81 -3.59 -3.32
CA LEU A 345 -31.46 -3.13 -1.98
C LEU A 345 -32.10 -1.77 -1.64
N VAL A 346 -33.43 -1.66 -1.80
CA VAL A 346 -34.19 -0.41 -1.61
C VAL A 346 -34.18 0.13 -0.17
N LYS A 347 -33.67 -0.65 0.79
CA LYS A 347 -33.47 -0.24 2.19
C LYS A 347 -32.08 0.29 2.48
N LEU A 348 -31.15 0.22 1.52
CA LEU A 348 -29.75 0.59 1.71
C LEU A 348 -29.63 2.07 2.08
N GLU A 349 -28.96 2.33 3.20
CA GLU A 349 -28.68 3.66 3.74
C GLU A 349 -27.21 4.03 3.62
N GLU A 350 -26.31 3.05 3.57
CA GLU A 350 -24.86 3.23 3.42
C GLU A 350 -24.27 2.23 2.43
N LEU A 351 -23.52 2.74 1.44
CA LEU A 351 -22.78 1.97 0.46
C LEU A 351 -21.33 2.45 0.42
N GLN A 352 -20.41 1.56 0.76
CA GLN A 352 -18.97 1.82 0.80
C GLN A 352 -18.28 0.97 -0.29
N LEU A 353 -17.68 1.66 -1.25
CA LEU A 353 -17.04 1.11 -2.45
C LEU A 353 -15.66 1.76 -2.67
N GLU A 354 -14.95 2.05 -1.59
CA GLU A 354 -13.61 2.61 -1.66
C GLU A 354 -12.63 1.61 -2.29
N SER A 355 -11.70 2.10 -3.12
CA SER A 355 -10.63 1.28 -3.71
C SER A 355 -11.14 0.01 -4.40
N CYS A 356 -12.28 0.13 -5.11
CA CYS A 356 -12.94 -1.00 -5.77
C CYS A 356 -12.58 -1.18 -7.26
N TYR A 357 -11.69 -0.33 -7.77
CA TYR A 357 -11.28 -0.25 -9.18
C TYR A 357 -12.47 -0.14 -10.14
N LEU A 358 -13.56 0.51 -9.71
CA LEU A 358 -14.78 0.62 -10.48
C LEU A 358 -14.54 1.40 -11.77
N GLU A 359 -14.89 0.79 -12.91
CA GLU A 359 -14.79 1.42 -14.22
C GLU A 359 -16.06 2.20 -14.57
N SER A 360 -17.21 1.74 -14.06
CA SER A 360 -18.52 2.36 -14.28
C SER A 360 -19.51 2.08 -13.13
N LEU A 361 -20.59 2.87 -13.09
CA LEU A 361 -21.78 2.62 -12.27
C LEU A 361 -23.00 2.43 -13.19
N ASP A 362 -23.08 1.28 -13.86
CA ASP A 362 -24.08 1.01 -14.93
C ASP A 362 -25.49 0.65 -14.43
N PHE A 363 -25.72 0.67 -13.12
CA PHE A 363 -27.04 0.44 -12.52
C PHE A 363 -27.75 1.76 -12.22
N LYS A 364 -29.07 1.70 -12.03
CA LYS A 364 -29.88 2.88 -11.69
C LYS A 364 -29.70 3.25 -10.22
N ILE A 365 -28.63 3.97 -9.91
CA ILE A 365 -28.32 4.39 -8.54
C ILE A 365 -29.48 5.12 -7.87
N GLU A 366 -30.34 5.82 -8.64
CA GLU A 366 -31.53 6.49 -8.09
C GLU A 366 -32.56 5.56 -7.45
N LYS A 367 -32.46 4.24 -7.65
CA LYS A 367 -33.31 3.23 -6.99
C LYS A 367 -32.96 3.04 -5.52
N LEU A 368 -31.76 3.44 -5.10
CA LEU A 368 -31.32 3.41 -3.71
C LEU A 368 -31.84 4.66 -2.97
N GLU A 369 -33.16 4.84 -2.94
CA GLU A 369 -33.82 6.08 -2.50
C GLU A 369 -33.54 6.46 -1.03
N LYS A 370 -33.13 5.48 -0.21
CA LYS A 370 -32.79 5.67 1.21
C LYS A 370 -31.32 5.93 1.46
N LEU A 371 -30.47 5.92 0.43
CA LEU A 371 -29.03 6.09 0.58
C LEU A 371 -28.72 7.46 1.19
N LYS A 372 -28.00 7.44 2.31
CA LYS A 372 -27.54 8.59 3.09
C LYS A 372 -26.04 8.78 2.96
N VAL A 373 -25.29 7.69 2.87
CA VAL A 373 -23.83 7.68 2.77
C VAL A 373 -23.43 6.89 1.53
N LEU A 374 -22.65 7.53 0.66
CA LEU A 374 -22.04 6.88 -0.49
C LEU A 374 -20.55 7.23 -0.52
N ASN A 375 -19.72 6.19 -0.45
CA ASN A 375 -18.28 6.33 -0.63
C ASN A 375 -17.84 5.61 -1.91
N LEU A 376 -17.28 6.38 -2.83
CA LEU A 376 -16.72 5.95 -4.10
C LEU A 376 -15.22 6.30 -4.19
N SER A 377 -14.55 6.61 -3.08
CA SER A 377 -13.17 7.08 -3.09
C SER A 377 -12.22 6.07 -3.75
N SER A 378 -11.12 6.56 -4.32
CA SER A 378 -10.02 5.73 -4.82
C SER A 378 -10.42 4.74 -5.95
N ASN A 379 -11.38 5.10 -6.80
CA ASN A 379 -11.75 4.30 -7.98
C ASN A 379 -11.12 4.81 -9.30
N TYR A 380 -10.26 5.84 -9.25
CA TYR A 380 -9.46 6.36 -10.37
C TYR A 380 -10.29 6.67 -11.64
N ASP A 381 -10.76 7.92 -11.74
CA ASP A 381 -11.54 8.42 -12.88
C ASP A 381 -12.92 7.77 -13.09
N LEU A 382 -13.51 7.20 -12.04
CA LEU A 382 -14.87 6.65 -12.06
C LEU A 382 -15.90 7.72 -12.50
N PRO A 383 -16.65 7.49 -13.60
CA PRO A 383 -17.71 8.39 -14.01
C PRO A 383 -18.89 8.33 -13.03
N VAL A 384 -19.28 9.48 -12.48
CA VAL A 384 -20.49 9.60 -11.66
C VAL A 384 -21.74 9.54 -12.55
N PRO A 385 -22.70 8.64 -12.28
CA PRO A 385 -23.90 8.49 -13.10
C PRO A 385 -24.87 9.67 -12.92
N GLU A 386 -25.61 10.03 -13.97
CA GLU A 386 -26.59 11.14 -13.93
C GLU A 386 -27.64 10.93 -12.82
N GLY A 387 -27.98 9.68 -12.52
CA GLY A 387 -28.93 9.29 -11.46
C GLY A 387 -28.53 9.75 -10.05
N ILE A 388 -27.25 10.06 -9.79
CA ILE A 388 -26.78 10.54 -8.48
C ILE A 388 -27.59 11.73 -7.99
N GLY A 389 -27.94 12.67 -8.87
CA GLY A 389 -28.65 13.90 -8.53
C GLY A 389 -30.08 13.67 -8.01
N LYS A 390 -30.61 12.44 -8.19
CA LYS A 390 -31.94 12.03 -7.72
C LYS A 390 -31.92 11.43 -6.31
N LEU A 391 -30.74 11.19 -5.71
CA LEU A 391 -30.59 10.65 -4.35
C LEU A 391 -30.95 11.70 -3.28
N SER A 392 -32.25 11.99 -3.15
CA SER A 392 -32.76 13.05 -2.26
C SER A 392 -32.56 12.80 -0.76
N SER A 393 -32.09 11.60 -0.39
CA SER A 393 -31.75 11.21 0.99
C SER A 393 -30.26 11.33 1.29
N LEU A 394 -29.40 11.56 0.29
CA LEU A 394 -27.95 11.59 0.47
C LEU A 394 -27.54 12.74 1.40
N ARG A 395 -26.56 12.45 2.28
CA ARG A 395 -25.99 13.37 3.28
C ARG A 395 -24.48 13.44 3.18
N THR A 396 -23.83 12.31 2.92
CA THR A 396 -22.38 12.22 2.76
C THR A 396 -22.07 11.59 1.41
N LEU A 397 -21.24 12.28 0.63
CA LEU A 397 -20.70 11.78 -0.62
C LEU A 397 -19.18 11.93 -0.58
N ASN A 398 -18.48 10.80 -0.61
CA ASN A 398 -17.03 10.78 -0.79
C ASN A 398 -16.73 10.28 -2.20
N ILE A 399 -16.04 11.12 -2.97
CA ILE A 399 -15.56 10.84 -4.33
C ILE A 399 -14.08 11.19 -4.46
N GLU A 400 -13.34 11.22 -3.34
CA GLU A 400 -11.90 11.43 -3.33
C GLU A 400 -11.22 10.57 -4.41
N ARG A 401 -10.25 11.13 -5.14
CA ARG A 401 -9.53 10.44 -6.22
C ARG A 401 -10.42 9.99 -7.39
N ASN A 402 -11.51 10.71 -7.67
CA ASN A 402 -12.28 10.61 -8.91
C ASN A 402 -12.40 12.00 -9.55
N GLY A 403 -11.88 12.19 -10.77
CA GLY A 403 -11.73 13.52 -11.38
C GLY A 403 -12.92 14.51 -11.31
N PHE A 404 -12.71 15.82 -11.46
CA PHE A 404 -13.82 16.80 -11.40
C PHE A 404 -14.85 16.74 -12.54
N LYS A 405 -14.57 16.03 -13.64
CA LYS A 405 -15.40 15.99 -14.85
C LYS A 405 -16.81 15.41 -14.64
N TRP A 406 -17.07 14.84 -13.47
CA TRP A 406 -18.26 14.06 -13.15
C TRP A 406 -19.28 14.80 -12.26
N LEU A 407 -19.01 16.04 -11.86
CA LEU A 407 -19.81 16.71 -10.82
C LEU A 407 -21.11 17.39 -11.28
N GLU A 408 -21.39 17.48 -12.57
CA GLU A 408 -22.53 18.26 -13.07
C GLU A 408 -23.89 17.85 -12.47
N SER A 409 -24.14 16.54 -12.30
CA SER A 409 -25.42 16.02 -11.79
C SER A 409 -25.61 16.20 -10.28
N ILE A 410 -24.53 16.43 -9.51
CA ILE A 410 -24.60 16.53 -8.04
C ILE A 410 -25.30 17.81 -7.58
N GLY A 411 -25.35 18.86 -8.41
CA GLY A 411 -25.92 20.17 -8.04
C GLY A 411 -27.38 20.11 -7.55
N SER A 412 -28.09 19.02 -7.83
CA SER A 412 -29.45 18.75 -7.36
C SER A 412 -29.54 18.22 -5.91
N LEU A 413 -28.43 17.81 -5.30
CA LEU A 413 -28.37 17.21 -3.96
C LEU A 413 -28.47 18.24 -2.83
N LYS A 414 -29.62 18.93 -2.72
CA LYS A 414 -29.81 20.05 -1.77
C LYS A 414 -29.75 19.66 -0.29
N LYS A 415 -29.80 18.37 0.03
CA LYS A 415 -29.65 17.87 1.40
C LYS A 415 -28.25 17.32 1.71
N LEU A 416 -27.33 17.32 0.75
CA LEU A 416 -25.96 16.88 1.01
C LEU A 416 -25.33 17.80 2.05
N GLU A 417 -24.76 17.22 3.09
CA GLU A 417 -24.15 17.92 4.23
C GLU A 417 -22.62 17.85 4.16
N GLU A 418 -22.07 16.78 3.59
CA GLU A 418 -20.64 16.55 3.49
C GLU A 418 -20.27 16.06 2.08
N LEU A 419 -19.29 16.73 1.46
CA LEU A 419 -18.70 16.37 0.18
C LEU A 419 -17.19 16.32 0.34
N ASP A 420 -16.61 15.14 0.12
CA ASP A 420 -15.19 15.00 -0.10
C ASP A 420 -14.92 14.76 -1.58
N CYS A 421 -14.18 15.68 -2.18
CA CYS A 421 -13.71 15.63 -3.56
C CYS A 421 -12.23 16.02 -3.63
N SER A 422 -11.46 15.56 -2.65
CA SER A 422 -10.02 15.72 -2.60
C SER A 422 -9.33 14.88 -3.68
N TYR A 423 -8.14 15.28 -4.13
CA TYR A 423 -7.36 14.56 -5.16
C TYR A 423 -8.11 14.26 -6.48
N CYS A 424 -9.02 15.15 -6.89
CA CYS A 424 -9.85 15.02 -8.10
C CYS A 424 -9.27 15.77 -9.31
N THR A 425 -8.00 16.18 -9.26
CA THR A 425 -7.30 16.86 -10.36
C THR A 425 -5.89 16.32 -10.54
N GLU A 426 -5.36 16.47 -11.76
CA GLU A 426 -3.95 16.25 -12.05
C GLU A 426 -3.06 17.44 -11.60
N ALA A 427 -1.77 17.41 -11.96
CA ALA A 427 -0.82 18.47 -11.67
C ALA A 427 -1.16 19.81 -12.35
N ALA A 428 -1.78 19.74 -13.54
CA ALA A 428 -2.19 20.91 -14.30
C ALA A 428 -3.42 21.60 -13.65
N PRO A 429 -3.44 22.93 -13.55
CA PRO A 429 -4.51 23.61 -12.86
C PRO A 429 -5.79 23.70 -13.69
N VAL A 430 -6.92 23.42 -13.04
CA VAL A 430 -8.27 23.41 -13.61
C VAL A 430 -9.15 24.50 -13.01
N GLU A 431 -10.29 24.79 -13.66
CA GLU A 431 -11.31 25.66 -13.07
C GLU A 431 -12.03 24.95 -11.92
N PHE A 432 -12.49 25.72 -10.93
CA PHE A 432 -13.31 25.19 -9.86
C PHE A 432 -14.67 24.72 -10.42
N PRO A 433 -15.16 23.52 -10.04
CA PRO A 433 -16.46 23.03 -10.47
C PRO A 433 -17.60 23.82 -9.80
N GLU A 434 -18.06 24.89 -10.45
CA GLU A 434 -19.10 25.79 -9.91
C GLU A 434 -20.40 25.09 -9.50
N VAL A 435 -20.69 23.90 -10.03
CA VAL A 435 -21.80 23.05 -9.61
C VAL A 435 -21.79 22.73 -8.10
N ILE A 436 -20.61 22.62 -7.47
CA ILE A 436 -20.49 22.43 -6.01
C ILE A 436 -21.19 23.55 -5.25
N THR A 437 -21.15 24.78 -5.77
CA THR A 437 -21.76 25.96 -5.12
C THR A 437 -23.29 25.91 -5.09
N GLN A 438 -23.90 24.97 -5.83
CA GLN A 438 -25.34 24.74 -5.81
C GLN A 438 -25.79 23.86 -4.64
N LEU A 439 -24.86 23.21 -3.93
CA LEU A 439 -25.11 22.31 -2.79
C LEU A 439 -25.43 23.11 -1.52
N THR A 440 -26.55 23.84 -1.50
CA THR A 440 -26.89 24.79 -0.42
C THR A 440 -27.07 24.16 0.97
N GLY A 441 -27.19 22.82 1.06
CA GLY A 441 -27.23 22.08 2.32
C GLY A 441 -25.86 21.79 2.93
N LEU A 442 -24.77 22.04 2.19
CA LEU A 442 -23.43 21.60 2.54
C LEU A 442 -22.94 22.31 3.80
N LYS A 443 -22.43 21.51 4.74
CA LYS A 443 -21.79 21.93 5.98
C LYS A 443 -20.29 21.72 5.95
N LYS A 444 -19.82 20.70 5.21
CA LYS A 444 -18.39 20.40 5.07
C LYS A 444 -18.02 20.19 3.61
N LEU A 445 -16.97 20.85 3.18
CA LEU A 445 -16.40 20.73 1.84
C LEU A 445 -14.91 20.45 1.93
N PHE A 446 -14.51 19.25 1.50
CA PHE A 446 -13.11 18.87 1.39
C PHE A 446 -12.70 18.87 -0.09
N ILE A 447 -11.77 19.76 -0.44
CA ILE A 447 -11.20 19.87 -1.79
C ILE A 447 -9.67 19.76 -1.75
N ARG A 448 -9.14 19.01 -0.78
CA ARG A 448 -7.70 18.91 -0.53
C ARG A 448 -6.96 18.39 -1.77
N ARG A 449 -5.74 18.86 -1.99
CA ARG A 449 -4.84 18.40 -3.06
C ARG A 449 -5.44 18.53 -4.48
N ASN A 450 -6.21 19.60 -4.71
CA ASN A 450 -6.72 19.95 -6.03
C ASN A 450 -6.04 21.20 -6.58
N SER A 451 -5.58 21.14 -7.82
CA SER A 451 -4.95 22.25 -8.52
C SER A 451 -6.01 23.18 -9.11
N VAL A 452 -6.70 23.99 -8.30
CA VAL A 452 -7.71 24.94 -8.79
C VAL A 452 -7.12 26.33 -9.07
N ARG A 453 -7.49 26.95 -10.19
CA ARG A 453 -7.03 28.30 -10.56
C ARG A 453 -7.68 29.40 -9.74
N THR A 454 -8.95 29.22 -9.42
CA THR A 454 -9.76 30.19 -8.69
C THR A 454 -10.70 29.48 -7.72
N ILE A 455 -11.17 30.20 -6.71
CA ILE A 455 -12.40 29.85 -5.98
C ILE A 455 -13.42 30.94 -6.34
N PRO A 456 -14.58 30.59 -6.93
CA PRO A 456 -15.51 31.58 -7.49
C PRO A 456 -16.30 32.29 -6.38
N GLU A 457 -16.81 33.50 -6.65
CA GLU A 457 -17.71 34.20 -5.71
C GLU A 457 -18.98 33.40 -5.38
N SER A 458 -19.41 32.52 -6.29
CA SER A 458 -20.57 31.64 -6.07
C SER A 458 -20.39 30.69 -4.88
N ILE A 459 -19.16 30.44 -4.40
CA ILE A 459 -18.91 29.66 -3.16
C ILE A 459 -19.65 30.25 -1.95
N LEU A 460 -19.93 31.55 -1.98
CA LEU A 460 -20.64 32.26 -0.91
C LEU A 460 -22.11 31.86 -0.78
N HIS A 461 -22.68 31.13 -1.76
CA HIS A 461 -24.01 30.52 -1.67
C HIS A 461 -24.09 29.35 -0.68
N LEU A 462 -22.95 28.80 -0.26
CA LEU A 462 -22.88 27.73 0.74
C LEU A 462 -23.03 28.29 2.16
N GLU A 463 -24.14 28.99 2.43
CA GLU A 463 -24.39 29.69 3.70
C GLU A 463 -24.41 28.78 4.95
N ASN A 464 -24.55 27.46 4.74
CA ASN A 464 -24.52 26.46 5.79
C ASN A 464 -23.12 25.89 6.07
N LEU A 465 -22.09 26.31 5.33
CA LEU A 465 -20.74 25.76 5.46
C LEU A 465 -20.15 26.09 6.84
N GLU A 466 -19.74 25.04 7.55
CA GLU A 466 -19.12 25.05 8.87
C GLU A 466 -17.62 24.71 8.79
N GLU A 467 -17.23 23.90 7.81
CA GLU A 467 -15.85 23.45 7.60
C GLU A 467 -15.49 23.51 6.10
N LEU A 468 -14.34 24.13 5.81
CA LEU A 468 -13.77 24.21 4.48
C LEU A 468 -12.31 23.76 4.54
N ASP A 469 -11.98 22.74 3.75
CA ASP A 469 -10.61 22.25 3.64
C ASP A 469 -10.05 22.53 2.24
N LEU A 470 -9.05 23.40 2.22
CA LEU A 470 -8.29 23.86 1.06
C LEU A 470 -6.83 23.38 1.10
N ASP A 471 -6.48 22.42 1.97
CA ASP A 471 -5.11 21.97 2.14
C ASP A 471 -4.50 21.55 0.80
N SER A 472 -3.29 22.03 0.53
CA SER A 472 -2.59 21.81 -0.73
C SER A 472 -3.34 22.23 -2.00
N SER A 473 -4.40 23.02 -1.91
CA SER A 473 -5.21 23.48 -3.06
C SER A 473 -5.06 24.97 -3.37
N LEU A 474 -4.27 25.69 -2.57
CA LEU A 474 -4.03 27.12 -2.70
C LEU A 474 -2.94 27.48 -3.74
N CYS A 475 -2.31 26.47 -4.36
CA CYS A 475 -1.08 26.64 -5.15
C CYS A 475 -1.24 27.57 -6.36
N TYR A 476 -2.40 27.57 -7.02
CA TYR A 476 -2.62 28.39 -8.20
C TYR A 476 -3.54 29.58 -7.95
N LEU A 477 -4.03 29.75 -6.72
CA LEU A 477 -4.88 30.87 -6.35
C LEU A 477 -4.10 32.18 -6.29
N ASN A 478 -4.73 33.23 -6.80
CA ASN A 478 -4.24 34.61 -6.72
C ASN A 478 -4.94 35.41 -5.63
N GLU A 479 -6.22 35.16 -5.44
CA GLU A 479 -7.07 35.76 -4.42
C GLU A 479 -8.16 34.76 -4.02
N LEU A 480 -8.86 35.08 -2.93
CA LEU A 480 -10.03 34.34 -2.46
C LEU A 480 -11.21 35.30 -2.39
N PRO A 481 -12.45 34.81 -2.63
CA PRO A 481 -13.63 35.59 -2.33
C PRO A 481 -13.68 35.93 -0.83
N ASP A 482 -14.48 36.92 -0.45
CA ASP A 482 -14.63 37.33 0.95
C ASP A 482 -15.38 36.27 1.78
N LEU A 483 -14.64 35.24 2.20
CA LEU A 483 -15.14 34.11 2.99
C LEU A 483 -15.69 34.54 4.35
N SER A 484 -15.45 35.79 4.80
CA SER A 484 -16.08 36.33 6.01
C SER A 484 -17.60 36.41 5.91
N LYS A 485 -18.16 36.32 4.69
CA LYS A 485 -19.61 36.24 4.44
C LYS A 485 -20.20 34.88 4.82
N LEU A 486 -19.41 33.81 4.90
CA LEU A 486 -19.83 32.49 5.39
C LEU A 486 -19.92 32.48 6.91
N LYS A 487 -21.03 32.99 7.46
CA LYS A 487 -21.18 33.28 8.90
C LYS A 487 -21.14 32.05 9.81
N LYS A 488 -21.28 30.84 9.27
CA LYS A 488 -21.22 29.58 10.00
C LYS A 488 -19.86 28.89 9.91
N LEU A 489 -18.92 29.41 9.10
CA LEU A 489 -17.61 28.80 8.90
C LEU A 489 -16.79 28.90 10.18
N LYS A 490 -16.49 27.73 10.77
CA LYS A 490 -15.76 27.59 12.04
C LYS A 490 -14.37 26.99 11.84
N ILE A 491 -14.21 26.10 10.88
CA ILE A 491 -12.96 25.38 10.64
C ILE A 491 -12.48 25.70 9.23
N LEU A 492 -11.23 26.15 9.12
CA LEU A 492 -10.56 26.37 7.85
C LEU A 492 -9.19 25.68 7.86
N ASN A 493 -9.05 24.65 7.02
CA ASN A 493 -7.76 24.04 6.69
C ASN A 493 -7.22 24.71 5.42
N ALA A 494 -6.03 25.30 5.52
CA ALA A 494 -5.44 26.12 4.48
C ALA A 494 -3.91 26.01 4.51
N ASP A 495 -3.38 24.78 4.61
CA ASP A 495 -1.94 24.54 4.65
C ASP A 495 -1.21 25.09 3.42
N GLY A 496 0.07 25.39 3.61
CA GLY A 496 0.95 25.93 2.60
C GLY A 496 1.68 24.85 1.79
N MET A 497 1.26 23.59 1.89
CA MET A 497 1.89 22.49 1.16
C MET A 497 1.66 22.69 -0.34
N GLY A 498 2.72 22.57 -1.12
CA GLY A 498 2.64 22.67 -2.56
C GLY A 498 2.28 21.37 -3.25
N SER A 499 1.67 21.45 -4.44
CA SER A 499 1.87 20.40 -5.45
C SER A 499 3.34 20.40 -5.90
N TYR A 500 3.82 19.32 -6.54
CA TYR A 500 5.24 19.01 -6.79
C TYR A 500 6.16 20.17 -7.27
N THR A 501 5.60 21.27 -7.78
CA THR A 501 6.36 22.34 -8.43
C THR A 501 5.99 23.80 -8.09
N ILE A 502 4.79 24.12 -7.57
CA ILE A 502 4.33 25.50 -7.26
C ILE A 502 3.83 25.65 -5.83
N ARG A 503 3.93 26.87 -5.25
CA ARG A 503 3.53 27.17 -3.86
C ARG A 503 2.47 28.27 -3.74
N PRO A 504 1.61 28.21 -2.70
CA PRO A 504 0.63 29.25 -2.41
C PRO A 504 1.28 30.62 -2.14
N LYS A 505 0.58 31.70 -2.49
CA LYS A 505 0.99 33.06 -2.13
C LYS A 505 0.74 33.30 -0.64
N GLN A 506 1.79 33.71 0.10
CA GLN A 506 1.67 34.09 1.51
C GLN A 506 0.72 35.28 1.73
N SER A 507 0.47 36.11 0.70
CA SER A 507 -0.50 37.21 0.76
C SER A 507 -1.95 36.73 0.96
N LEU A 508 -2.26 35.47 0.64
CA LEU A 508 -3.60 34.91 0.86
C LEU A 508 -3.96 34.84 2.35
N LEU A 509 -2.98 34.71 3.25
CA LEU A 509 -3.21 34.60 4.69
C LEU A 509 -4.05 35.75 5.25
N GLN A 510 -3.86 36.96 4.73
CA GLN A 510 -4.59 38.15 5.15
C GLN A 510 -6.10 38.06 4.92
N SER A 511 -6.55 37.27 3.94
CA SER A 511 -7.97 37.03 3.69
C SER A 511 -8.63 36.22 4.81
N PHE A 512 -7.89 35.30 5.44
CA PHE A 512 -8.40 34.42 6.49
C PHE A 512 -8.69 35.17 7.80
N PHE A 513 -7.92 36.22 8.10
CA PHE A 513 -8.05 36.98 9.35
C PHE A 513 -9.31 37.86 9.43
N ASN A 514 -10.09 37.95 8.35
CA ASN A 514 -11.39 38.62 8.36
C ASN A 514 -12.55 37.66 8.67
N ILE A 515 -12.32 36.34 8.71
CA ILE A 515 -13.33 35.31 8.96
C ILE A 515 -13.56 35.15 10.48
N THR A 516 -14.18 36.16 11.09
CA THR A 516 -14.33 36.23 12.57
C THR A 516 -15.16 35.12 13.22
N SER A 517 -15.84 34.27 12.43
CA SER A 517 -16.56 33.08 12.89
C SER A 517 -15.65 31.89 13.18
N LEU A 518 -14.38 31.91 12.73
CA LEU A 518 -13.46 30.79 12.91
C LEU A 518 -13.21 30.47 14.39
N GLU A 519 -13.27 29.18 14.67
CA GLU A 519 -12.87 28.53 15.92
C GLU A 519 -11.55 27.77 15.74
N GLU A 520 -11.26 27.29 14.53
CA GLU A 520 -10.02 26.57 14.18
C GLU A 520 -9.46 27.07 12.84
N LEU A 521 -8.15 27.32 12.82
CA LEU A 521 -7.43 27.78 11.64
C LEU A 521 -6.09 27.05 11.50
N TYR A 522 -5.89 26.39 10.37
CA TYR A 522 -4.67 25.66 10.07
C TYR A 522 -3.96 26.31 8.88
N ILE A 523 -2.82 26.96 9.15
CA ILE A 523 -2.00 27.69 8.17
C ILE A 523 -0.51 27.33 8.34
N ASP A 524 -0.25 26.06 8.57
CA ASP A 524 1.08 25.47 8.61
C ASP A 524 1.72 25.39 7.21
N ARG A 525 3.04 25.18 7.13
CA ARG A 525 3.80 24.96 5.88
C ARG A 525 3.73 26.11 4.86
N HIS A 526 3.40 27.33 5.28
CA HIS A 526 3.54 28.56 4.49
C HIS A 526 4.96 29.17 4.53
N GLY A 527 5.89 28.55 5.26
CA GLY A 527 7.25 29.04 5.48
C GLY A 527 8.24 28.83 4.33
N LYS A 528 9.53 28.93 4.70
CA LYS A 528 10.64 28.86 3.75
C LYS A 528 10.67 27.55 2.97
N GLU A 529 10.96 27.68 1.69
CA GLU A 529 11.18 26.55 0.81
C GLU A 529 12.27 26.81 -0.22
N GLU A 530 13.24 25.90 -0.26
CA GLU A 530 14.32 25.88 -1.23
C GLU A 530 14.11 24.73 -2.22
N ALA A 531 14.07 25.05 -3.50
CA ALA A 531 14.11 24.05 -4.56
C ALA A 531 15.55 23.57 -4.68
N ALA A 532 15.85 22.36 -4.20
CA ALA A 532 17.19 21.79 -4.32
C ALA A 532 17.56 21.48 -5.78
N PHE A 533 16.58 21.04 -6.57
CA PHE A 533 16.72 20.74 -8.01
C PHE A 533 15.34 20.61 -8.67
N ILE A 534 15.10 21.39 -9.73
CA ILE A 534 13.92 21.34 -10.60
C ILE A 534 14.41 20.88 -11.97
N LYS A 535 13.88 19.77 -12.46
CA LYS A 535 14.25 19.24 -13.77
C LYS A 535 13.77 20.17 -14.89
N LYS A 536 14.38 20.03 -16.07
CA LYS A 536 14.07 20.88 -17.23
C LYS A 536 12.62 20.75 -17.70
N ASP A 537 12.14 19.52 -17.79
CA ASP A 537 10.75 19.15 -18.09
C ASP A 537 9.79 19.68 -17.03
N GLN A 538 10.11 19.51 -15.73
CA GLN A 538 9.31 20.08 -14.64
C GLN A 538 9.21 21.61 -14.71
N PHE A 539 10.30 22.30 -15.06
CA PHE A 539 10.26 23.75 -15.22
C PHE A 539 9.37 24.17 -16.40
N ALA A 540 9.40 23.43 -17.52
CA ALA A 540 8.52 23.68 -18.65
C ALA A 540 7.04 23.40 -18.32
N GLU A 541 6.77 22.36 -17.53
CA GLU A 541 5.44 22.06 -17.01
C GLU A 541 4.91 23.21 -16.14
N ILE A 542 5.76 23.78 -15.27
CA ILE A 542 5.41 24.95 -14.46
C ILE A 542 5.07 26.16 -15.33
N GLU A 543 5.89 26.43 -16.36
CA GLU A 543 5.64 27.52 -17.31
C GLU A 543 4.27 27.37 -17.97
N GLN A 544 3.93 26.16 -18.40
CA GLN A 544 2.62 25.85 -18.98
C GLN A 544 1.50 26.03 -17.95
N ASN A 545 1.66 25.50 -16.74
CA ASN A 545 0.64 25.55 -15.68
C ASN A 545 0.37 27.00 -15.21
N LEU A 546 1.40 27.86 -15.22
CA LEU A 546 1.30 29.29 -14.92
C LEU A 546 1.11 30.19 -16.15
N ALA A 547 0.79 29.65 -17.33
CA ALA A 547 0.58 30.46 -18.53
C ALA A 547 -0.54 31.52 -18.37
N HIS A 548 -1.50 31.28 -17.47
CA HIS A 548 -2.57 32.21 -17.11
C HIS A 548 -2.10 33.37 -16.21
N ASP A 549 -0.91 33.27 -15.60
CA ASP A 549 -0.29 34.27 -14.73
C ASP A 549 1.22 34.44 -15.06
N PRO A 550 1.56 35.14 -16.15
CA PRO A 550 2.94 35.30 -16.60
C PRO A 550 3.84 36.04 -15.60
N GLU A 551 3.28 36.94 -14.79
CA GLU A 551 4.03 37.66 -13.77
C GLU A 551 4.45 36.74 -12.64
N ARG A 552 3.55 35.85 -12.19
CA ARG A 552 3.87 34.82 -11.20
C ARG A 552 4.90 33.83 -11.72
N PHE A 553 4.78 33.40 -12.97
CA PHE A 553 5.81 32.55 -13.58
C PHE A 553 7.17 33.24 -13.62
N LYS A 554 7.20 34.52 -14.01
CA LYS A 554 8.44 35.30 -14.04
C LYS A 554 9.09 35.38 -12.65
N ALA A 555 8.31 35.69 -11.61
CA ALA A 555 8.81 35.74 -10.24
C ALA A 555 9.39 34.38 -9.79
N PHE A 556 8.71 33.27 -10.13
CA PHE A 556 9.21 31.93 -9.88
C PHE A 556 10.51 31.65 -10.65
N ALA A 557 10.55 31.95 -11.95
CA ALA A 557 11.72 31.72 -12.81
C ALA A 557 12.96 32.48 -12.32
N ASP A 558 12.78 33.73 -11.91
CA ASP A 558 13.83 34.56 -11.31
C ASP A 558 14.35 33.94 -10.01
N ALA A 559 13.43 33.39 -9.19
CA ALA A 559 13.72 32.79 -7.89
C ALA A 559 14.52 31.46 -7.98
N VAL A 560 14.38 30.70 -9.07
CA VAL A 560 15.12 29.44 -9.33
C VAL A 560 16.15 29.55 -10.45
N SER A 561 16.68 30.75 -10.69
CA SER A 561 17.55 31.07 -11.82
C SER A 561 18.91 30.34 -11.85
N THR A 562 19.31 29.64 -10.78
CA THR A 562 20.62 28.94 -10.74
C THR A 562 20.56 27.63 -11.51
N ILE A 563 21.34 27.49 -12.58
CA ILE A 563 21.43 26.25 -13.37
C ILE A 563 22.26 25.18 -12.65
N VAL A 564 21.76 23.95 -12.65
CA VAL A 564 22.40 22.76 -12.07
C VAL A 564 22.53 21.67 -13.13
N PRO A 565 23.74 21.32 -13.59
CA PRO A 565 23.95 20.22 -14.52
C PRO A 565 23.68 18.85 -13.89
N ASN A 566 23.00 17.96 -14.60
CA ASN A 566 22.73 16.57 -14.22
C ASN A 566 23.02 15.64 -15.41
N SER A 567 23.70 14.52 -15.17
CA SER A 567 24.13 13.59 -16.22
C SER A 567 22.99 12.82 -16.89
N ILE A 568 21.85 12.66 -16.20
CA ILE A 568 20.68 11.92 -16.67
C ILE A 568 19.67 12.89 -17.32
N TYR A 569 19.41 14.03 -16.67
CA TYR A 569 18.30 14.93 -17.03
C TYR A 569 18.73 16.24 -17.71
N GLY A 570 20.03 16.49 -17.88
CA GLY A 570 20.53 17.74 -18.47
C GLY A 570 20.60 18.91 -17.49
N ASP A 571 20.31 20.12 -17.96
CA ASP A 571 20.36 21.36 -17.18
C ASP A 571 19.08 21.62 -16.37
N GLY A 572 19.13 21.40 -15.05
CA GLY A 572 18.05 21.74 -14.12
C GLY A 572 18.23 23.11 -13.47
N ARG A 573 17.35 23.46 -12.53
CA ARG A 573 17.29 24.76 -11.84
C ARG A 573 17.17 24.61 -10.32
N LYS A 574 17.68 25.57 -9.56
CA LYS A 574 17.53 25.59 -8.10
C LYS A 574 17.43 27.03 -7.57
N GLY A 575 16.88 27.19 -6.38
CA GLY A 575 16.79 28.48 -5.70
C GLY A 575 15.71 28.52 -4.63
N THR A 576 15.40 29.72 -4.13
CA THR A 576 14.45 29.90 -3.02
C THR A 576 13.08 30.25 -3.58
N ILE A 577 12.11 29.35 -3.48
CA ILE A 577 10.75 29.55 -4.01
C ILE A 577 9.93 30.44 -3.08
N ARG A 578 10.14 30.28 -1.77
CA ARG A 578 9.39 30.99 -0.73
C ARG A 578 10.30 31.25 0.46
N HIS A 579 10.15 32.43 1.06
CA HIS A 579 10.89 32.82 2.25
C HIS A 579 10.15 32.43 3.53
N GLU A 580 10.84 32.48 4.66
CA GLU A 580 10.27 32.26 5.99
C GLU A 580 9.07 33.18 6.23
N LEU A 581 8.05 32.65 6.93
CA LEU A 581 6.96 33.48 7.41
C LEU A 581 7.49 34.40 8.51
N THR A 582 6.98 35.62 8.55
CA THR A 582 7.36 36.65 9.54
C THR A 582 6.14 37.12 10.31
N ALA A 583 6.32 37.72 11.49
CA ALA A 583 5.22 38.28 12.27
C ALA A 583 4.31 39.23 11.46
N ALA A 584 4.86 39.96 10.48
CA ALA A 584 4.09 40.85 9.61
C ALA A 584 3.04 40.12 8.75
N HIS A 585 3.34 38.89 8.32
CA HIS A 585 2.39 38.07 7.56
C HIS A 585 1.16 37.67 8.39
N LEU A 586 1.29 37.69 9.72
CA LEU A 586 0.25 37.34 10.69
C LEU A 586 -0.48 38.58 11.26
N GLU A 587 -0.16 39.79 10.80
CA GLU A 587 -0.88 41.00 11.26
C GLU A 587 -2.37 40.91 10.91
N GLY A 588 -3.22 41.27 11.87
CA GLY A 588 -4.67 41.17 11.79
C GLY A 588 -5.25 39.89 12.41
N ILE A 589 -4.43 38.91 12.81
CA ILE A 589 -4.90 37.63 13.39
C ILE A 589 -5.74 37.84 14.65
N SER A 590 -5.48 38.92 15.41
CA SER A 590 -6.23 39.29 16.61
C SER A 590 -7.73 39.58 16.38
N LYS A 591 -8.15 39.79 15.13
CA LYS A 591 -9.56 39.90 14.74
C LYS A 591 -10.35 38.61 14.99
N LEU A 592 -9.68 37.45 14.98
CA LEU A 592 -10.28 36.13 15.17
C LEU A 592 -10.56 35.83 16.65
N LYS A 593 -11.48 36.61 17.25
CA LYS A 593 -11.75 36.56 18.70
C LYS A 593 -12.31 35.22 19.20
N ASN A 594 -12.88 34.41 18.32
CA ASN A 594 -13.45 33.10 18.65
C ASN A 594 -12.46 31.94 18.46
N LEU A 595 -11.25 32.23 17.95
CA LEU A 595 -10.27 31.21 17.64
C LEU A 595 -9.80 30.48 18.91
N LYS A 596 -9.88 29.16 18.87
CA LYS A 596 -9.47 28.22 19.91
C LYS A 596 -8.24 27.43 19.49
N VAL A 597 -8.15 27.06 18.21
CA VAL A 597 -7.06 26.24 17.66
C VAL A 597 -6.38 27.03 16.54
N LEU A 598 -5.06 27.13 16.61
CA LEU A 598 -4.23 27.75 15.57
C LEU A 598 -3.01 26.88 15.28
N ASP A 599 -2.87 26.43 14.04
CA ASP A 599 -1.67 25.74 13.56
C ASP A 599 -0.80 26.69 12.73
N LEU A 600 0.41 26.95 13.23
CA LEU A 600 1.46 27.76 12.59
C LEU A 600 2.74 26.94 12.41
N SER A 601 2.66 25.62 12.42
CA SER A 601 3.83 24.75 12.30
C SER A 601 4.49 24.83 10.92
N PHE A 602 5.77 24.45 10.84
CA PHE A 602 6.56 24.44 9.59
C PHE A 602 6.64 25.78 8.84
N ASN A 603 6.59 26.91 9.56
CA ASN A 603 6.57 28.25 8.95
C ASN A 603 7.91 29.00 9.01
N GLY A 604 8.90 28.49 9.73
CA GLY A 604 10.19 29.15 9.91
C GLY A 604 10.14 30.45 10.73
N LEU A 605 9.06 30.67 11.49
CA LEU A 605 8.85 31.85 12.33
C LEU A 605 9.95 31.99 13.37
N ILE A 606 10.46 33.21 13.54
CA ILE A 606 11.41 33.58 14.60
C ILE A 606 10.75 34.29 15.78
N ASN A 607 9.57 34.86 15.56
CA ASN A 607 8.72 35.54 16.55
C ASN A 607 7.26 35.60 16.06
N LEU A 608 6.35 35.99 16.96
CA LEU A 608 4.94 36.21 16.68
C LEU A 608 4.58 37.70 16.82
N PRO A 609 3.52 38.20 16.15
CA PRO A 609 3.06 39.56 16.35
C PRO A 609 2.48 39.73 17.77
N GLU A 610 2.75 40.87 18.42
CA GLU A 610 2.32 41.14 19.81
C GLU A 610 0.81 41.02 20.02
N GLU A 611 0.01 41.28 18.99
CA GLU A 611 -1.45 41.23 19.09
C GLU A 611 -1.99 39.81 19.31
N ILE A 612 -1.22 38.75 19.05
CA ILE A 612 -1.62 37.37 19.33
C ILE A 612 -1.86 37.17 20.84
N PHE A 613 -1.15 37.90 21.69
CA PHE A 613 -1.29 37.85 23.14
C PHE A 613 -2.61 38.45 23.64
N THR A 614 -3.39 39.09 22.77
CA THR A 614 -4.74 39.57 23.09
C THR A 614 -5.82 38.51 22.93
N MET A 615 -5.50 37.36 22.31
CA MET A 615 -6.44 36.29 21.96
C MET A 615 -6.71 35.35 23.15
N LYS A 616 -7.57 35.80 24.08
CA LYS A 616 -7.84 35.09 25.34
C LYS A 616 -8.57 33.75 25.21
N ASN A 617 -9.19 33.47 24.06
CA ASN A 617 -9.93 32.23 23.81
C ASN A 617 -9.08 31.15 23.15
N LEU A 618 -7.82 31.47 22.79
CA LEU A 618 -6.92 30.50 22.20
C LEU A 618 -6.59 29.42 23.24
N GLN A 619 -6.83 28.16 22.88
CA GLN A 619 -6.66 26.98 23.73
C GLN A 619 -5.49 26.12 23.27
N PHE A 620 -5.25 26.07 21.96
CA PHE A 620 -4.16 25.32 21.37
C PHE A 620 -3.42 26.15 20.31
N LEU A 621 -2.09 26.14 20.37
CA LEU A 621 -1.21 26.81 19.43
C LEU A 621 -0.07 25.87 19.02
N ASP A 622 -0.07 25.44 17.76
CA ASP A 622 1.02 24.64 17.21
C ASP A 622 2.10 25.54 16.60
N LEU A 623 3.31 25.46 17.12
CA LEU A 623 4.48 26.21 16.64
C LEU A 623 5.64 25.27 16.28
N ARG A 624 5.35 24.00 15.99
CA ARG A 624 6.39 23.04 15.64
C ARG A 624 7.17 23.44 14.38
N TYR A 625 8.41 22.99 14.28
CA TYR A 625 9.24 23.22 13.08
C TYR A 625 9.35 24.70 12.67
N ASN A 626 9.44 25.58 13.66
CA ASN A 626 9.78 26.98 13.49
C ASN A 626 11.22 27.25 13.95
N ARG A 627 11.61 28.52 14.05
CA ARG A 627 12.94 28.98 14.45
C ARG A 627 12.88 29.89 15.68
N LEU A 628 11.94 29.61 16.59
CA LEU A 628 11.75 30.40 17.81
C LEU A 628 12.92 30.16 18.78
N SER A 629 13.57 31.25 19.20
CA SER A 629 14.60 31.21 20.25
C SER A 629 14.02 30.78 21.58
N THR A 630 14.85 30.31 22.52
CA THR A 630 14.37 30.00 23.89
C THR A 630 13.75 31.23 24.55
N ALA A 631 14.33 32.41 24.36
CA ALA A 631 13.77 33.65 24.89
C ALA A 631 12.36 33.95 24.35
N GLU A 632 12.14 33.74 23.05
CA GLU A 632 10.83 33.97 22.43
C GLU A 632 9.81 32.92 22.88
N ARG A 633 10.18 31.64 22.98
CA ARG A 633 9.30 30.59 23.50
C ARG A 633 8.84 30.90 24.92
N LEU A 634 9.75 31.31 25.80
CA LEU A 634 9.43 31.72 27.17
C LEU A 634 8.50 32.95 27.21
N LYS A 635 8.72 33.92 26.32
CA LYS A 635 7.84 35.08 26.18
C LYS A 635 6.43 34.65 25.76
N ILE A 636 6.29 33.76 24.77
CA ILE A 636 5.00 33.26 24.31
C ILE A 636 4.26 32.53 25.44
N SER A 637 4.92 31.58 26.11
CA SER A 637 4.33 30.82 27.23
C SER A 637 3.84 31.74 28.35
N LYS A 638 4.61 32.80 28.67
CA LYS A 638 4.24 33.76 29.72
C LYS A 638 3.01 34.60 29.35
N ASN A 639 2.85 34.95 28.08
CA ASN A 639 1.79 35.86 27.62
C ASN A 639 0.52 35.14 27.14
N LEU A 640 0.54 33.80 27.01
CA LEU A 640 -0.63 32.97 26.72
C LEU A 640 -0.87 31.94 27.85
N PRO A 641 -1.11 32.36 29.10
CA PRO A 641 -1.37 31.44 30.19
C PRO A 641 -2.67 30.65 29.94
N GLY A 642 -2.62 29.32 30.04
CA GLY A 642 -3.74 28.42 29.69
C GLY A 642 -3.78 28.03 28.21
N CYS A 643 -2.93 28.65 27.39
CA CYS A 643 -2.44 28.22 26.09
C CYS A 643 -1.75 26.85 26.11
N THR A 644 -2.33 25.75 25.61
CA THR A 644 -1.50 24.58 25.30
C THR A 644 -0.68 24.86 24.03
N ILE A 645 0.63 24.97 24.17
CA ILE A 645 1.52 25.36 23.06
C ILE A 645 2.51 24.23 22.74
N ASP A 646 2.60 23.87 21.46
CA ASP A 646 3.58 22.88 20.97
C ASP A 646 4.81 23.56 20.35
N PHE A 647 5.94 23.51 21.06
CA PHE A 647 7.21 24.08 20.62
C PHE A 647 8.20 23.06 20.05
N ARG A 648 7.81 21.80 19.81
CA ARG A 648 8.76 20.77 19.35
C ARG A 648 9.41 21.16 18.02
N ASP A 649 10.62 20.66 17.80
CA ASP A 649 11.37 20.85 16.57
C ASP A 649 11.68 22.32 16.22
N ASN A 650 11.63 23.23 17.20
CA ASN A 650 12.19 24.57 17.03
C ASN A 650 13.73 24.50 17.07
N ARG A 651 14.38 25.03 16.02
CA ARG A 651 15.85 25.01 15.87
C ARG A 651 16.44 26.41 16.00
N PRO A 652 16.72 26.91 17.21
CA PRO A 652 17.47 28.15 17.33
C PRO A 652 18.94 27.87 17.00
N GLU A 653 19.33 28.19 15.77
CA GLU A 653 20.69 27.99 15.25
C GLU A 653 21.76 28.80 16.03
N SER A 654 21.35 29.68 16.95
CA SER A 654 22.23 30.50 17.77
C SER A 654 21.55 31.00 19.05
N ASP A 655 21.02 30.10 19.89
CA ASP A 655 20.48 30.49 21.20
C ASP A 655 21.62 31.03 22.10
N SER A 656 21.87 32.33 22.00
CA SER A 656 23.00 33.06 22.62
C SER A 656 22.55 34.09 23.64
N ALA A 657 21.26 34.09 23.99
CA ALA A 657 20.70 35.03 24.96
C ALA A 657 21.27 34.74 26.36
N ASP A 658 22.02 35.70 26.91
CA ASP A 658 22.65 35.61 28.23
C ASP A 658 21.68 35.98 29.36
N THR A 659 20.48 35.39 29.33
CA THR A 659 19.45 35.54 30.39
C THR A 659 19.45 34.32 31.29
N GLU A 660 19.15 34.51 32.56
CA GLU A 660 19.13 33.40 33.53
C GLU A 660 18.13 32.31 33.12
N GLU A 661 16.95 32.70 32.64
CA GLU A 661 15.90 31.77 32.21
C GLU A 661 16.36 30.87 31.04
N VAL A 662 17.11 31.43 30.09
CA VAL A 662 17.70 30.66 28.97
C VAL A 662 18.78 29.69 29.47
N LYS A 663 19.64 30.11 30.40
CA LYS A 663 20.64 29.22 31.02
C LYS A 663 19.99 28.04 31.75
N GLN A 664 18.93 28.31 32.53
CA GLN A 664 18.18 27.28 33.23
C GLN A 664 17.52 26.29 32.26
N TRP A 665 16.93 26.80 31.18
CA TRP A 665 16.35 25.96 30.13
C TRP A 665 17.40 25.09 29.41
N GLN A 666 18.56 25.66 29.06
CA GLN A 666 19.67 24.92 28.45
C GLN A 666 20.21 23.82 29.38
N MET A 667 20.31 24.11 30.68
CA MET A 667 20.71 23.12 31.68
C MET A 667 19.69 21.99 31.79
N MET A 668 18.39 22.31 31.83
CA MET A 668 17.30 21.32 31.81
C MET A 668 17.41 20.41 30.59
N ASN A 669 17.59 20.98 29.40
CA ASN A 669 17.69 20.21 28.16
C ASN A 669 18.93 19.28 28.15
N ALA A 670 20.09 19.76 28.61
CA ALA A 670 21.30 18.95 28.72
C ALA A 670 21.12 17.76 29.68
N LEU A 671 20.46 17.98 30.83
CA LEU A 671 20.11 16.92 31.78
C LEU A 671 19.11 15.92 31.19
N MET A 672 18.10 16.41 30.46
CA MET A 672 17.11 15.56 29.79
C MET A 672 17.77 14.64 28.74
N ILE A 673 18.65 15.18 27.89
CA ILE A 673 19.40 14.41 26.89
C ILE A 673 20.21 13.30 27.57
N ARG A 674 20.91 13.64 28.66
CA ARG A 674 21.68 12.69 29.45
C ARG A 674 20.79 11.59 30.05
N ALA A 675 19.65 11.95 30.62
CA ALA A 675 18.70 11.01 31.19
C ALA A 675 18.19 10.03 30.12
N ASN A 676 17.70 10.55 28.99
CA ASN A 676 17.21 9.73 27.87
C ASN A 676 18.30 8.77 27.35
N THR A 677 19.53 9.26 27.18
CA THR A 677 20.67 8.44 26.70
C THR A 677 20.92 7.23 27.60
N PHE A 678 20.76 7.39 28.91
CA PHE A 678 20.89 6.27 29.85
C PHE A 678 19.65 5.37 29.85
N MET A 679 18.44 5.93 29.76
CA MET A 679 17.18 5.19 29.77
C MET A 679 17.06 4.16 28.63
N VAL A 680 17.61 4.46 27.45
CA VAL A 680 17.56 3.57 26.27
C VAL A 680 18.29 2.24 26.49
N ALA A 681 19.26 2.18 27.42
CA ALA A 681 19.98 0.95 27.74
C ALA A 681 19.16 0.05 28.69
N LYS A 682 18.05 -0.53 28.16
CA LYS A 682 17.05 -1.31 28.92
C LYS A 682 17.65 -2.48 29.74
N ASP A 683 18.77 -3.03 29.29
CA ASP A 683 19.44 -4.18 29.93
C ASP A 683 20.65 -3.79 30.81
N ASP A 684 20.92 -2.50 30.99
CA ASP A 684 22.02 -2.00 31.84
C ASP A 684 21.46 -1.31 33.10
N GLU A 685 21.42 -2.06 34.20
CA GLU A 685 20.92 -1.58 35.49
C GLU A 685 21.60 -0.27 35.95
N LYS A 686 22.93 -0.16 35.77
CA LYS A 686 23.70 1.00 36.24
C LYS A 686 23.33 2.25 35.45
N ARG A 687 23.11 2.11 34.14
CA ARG A 687 22.60 3.20 33.30
C ARG A 687 21.18 3.56 33.69
N LEU A 688 20.27 2.61 33.89
CA LEU A 688 18.90 2.90 34.33
C LEU A 688 18.87 3.67 35.66
N ARG A 689 19.66 3.28 36.65
CA ARG A 689 19.79 4.04 37.91
C ARG A 689 20.35 5.45 37.68
N SER A 690 21.33 5.59 36.79
CA SER A 690 21.87 6.90 36.41
C SER A 690 20.83 7.77 35.68
N SER A 691 19.93 7.14 34.92
CA SER A 691 18.79 7.80 34.27
C SER A 691 17.82 8.38 35.29
N LEU A 692 17.45 7.60 36.32
CA LEU A 692 16.53 8.05 37.37
C LEU A 692 17.08 9.29 38.10
N VAL A 693 18.38 9.28 38.45
CA VAL A 693 19.06 10.42 39.08
C VAL A 693 19.05 11.65 38.16
N ALA A 694 19.33 11.47 36.88
CA ALA A 694 19.31 12.57 35.91
C ALA A 694 17.91 13.15 35.74
N TYR A 695 16.85 12.32 35.67
CA TYR A 695 15.47 12.82 35.65
C TYR A 695 15.08 13.54 36.94
N ASP A 696 15.57 13.11 38.11
CA ASP A 696 15.33 13.86 39.35
C ASP A 696 15.93 15.27 39.30
N GLN A 697 17.14 15.41 38.76
CA GLN A 697 17.76 16.71 38.54
C GLN A 697 16.96 17.59 37.57
N VAL A 698 16.39 16.99 36.51
CA VAL A 698 15.48 17.69 35.59
C VAL A 698 14.23 18.17 36.33
N LEU A 699 13.57 17.26 37.05
CA LEU A 699 12.33 17.54 37.78
C LEU A 699 12.51 18.55 38.92
N ASP A 700 13.70 18.64 39.51
CA ASP A 700 14.04 19.66 40.50
C ASP A 700 14.02 21.08 39.91
N LEU A 701 14.41 21.26 38.64
CA LEU A 701 14.35 22.56 37.96
C LEU A 701 12.90 23.02 37.73
N PHE A 702 11.98 22.09 37.51
CA PHE A 702 10.55 22.38 37.44
C PHE A 702 9.96 22.67 38.82
N ARG A 703 10.30 21.86 39.84
CA ARG A 703 9.83 22.04 41.23
C ARG A 703 10.28 23.35 41.84
N SER A 704 11.50 23.82 41.52
CA SER A 704 12.05 25.08 42.00
C SER A 704 11.47 26.31 41.27
N GLY A 705 10.73 26.11 40.17
CA GLY A 705 10.25 27.18 39.30
C GLY A 705 11.34 27.79 38.41
N GLN A 706 12.53 27.20 38.35
CA GLN A 706 13.60 27.65 37.45
C GLN A 706 13.26 27.42 35.97
N VAL A 707 12.44 26.41 35.67
CA VAL A 707 11.91 26.13 34.34
C VAL A 707 10.40 25.91 34.42
N VAL A 708 9.65 26.52 33.51
CA VAL A 708 8.19 26.36 33.37
C VAL A 708 7.89 25.94 31.93
N ASP A 709 7.59 24.67 31.73
CA ASP A 709 7.29 24.07 30.43
C ASP A 709 6.51 22.75 30.67
N GLU A 710 5.21 22.76 30.38
CA GLU A 710 4.31 21.63 30.70
C GLU A 710 4.67 20.36 29.91
N TYR A 711 5.06 20.52 28.64
CA TYR A 711 5.46 19.41 27.79
C TYR A 711 6.72 18.72 28.34
N ASN A 712 7.79 19.48 28.61
CA ASN A 712 9.03 18.92 29.11
C ASN A 712 8.90 18.37 30.54
N LEU A 713 7.99 18.93 31.34
CA LEU A 713 7.64 18.37 32.65
C LEU A 713 6.98 16.98 32.48
N LEU A 714 5.97 16.86 31.61
CA LEU A 714 5.33 15.59 31.32
C LEU A 714 6.33 14.58 30.72
N TYR A 715 7.16 15.03 29.79
CA TYR A 715 8.18 14.22 29.14
C TYR A 715 9.25 13.70 30.11
N ALA A 716 9.72 14.52 31.06
CA ALA A 716 10.63 14.08 32.11
C ALA A 716 10.01 13.00 33.00
N ASN A 717 8.75 13.21 33.42
CA ASN A 717 8.01 12.24 34.23
C ASN A 717 7.81 10.92 33.47
N TYR A 718 7.39 11.01 32.21
CA TYR A 718 7.23 9.86 31.32
C TYR A 718 8.53 9.08 31.11
N GLY A 719 9.64 9.77 30.86
CA GLY A 719 10.96 9.14 30.72
C GLY A 719 11.39 8.44 32.02
N LYS A 720 11.11 9.04 33.17
CA LYS A 720 11.37 8.44 34.49
C LYS A 720 10.48 7.22 34.76
N VAL A 721 9.20 7.25 34.35
CA VAL A 721 8.27 6.10 34.36
C VAL A 721 8.85 4.95 33.55
N CYS A 722 9.33 5.22 32.33
CA CYS A 722 9.96 4.20 31.48
C CYS A 722 11.21 3.59 32.14
N ALA A 723 12.08 4.43 32.71
CA ALA A 723 13.28 3.96 33.42
C ALA A 723 12.94 3.04 34.61
N TYR A 724 11.92 3.40 35.40
CA TYR A 724 11.42 2.54 36.48
C TYR A 724 10.85 1.23 35.93
N ASN A 725 10.05 1.29 34.87
CA ASN A 725 9.43 0.11 34.29
C ASN A 725 10.48 -0.91 33.83
N TYR A 726 11.53 -0.47 33.12
CA TYR A 726 12.64 -1.34 32.71
C TYR A 726 13.42 -1.88 33.90
N LEU A 727 13.71 -1.03 34.89
CA LEU A 727 14.49 -1.43 36.06
C LEU A 727 13.74 -2.49 36.90
N LEU A 728 12.44 -2.30 37.13
CA LEU A 728 11.63 -3.18 37.96
C LEU A 728 11.16 -4.44 37.23
N SER A 729 11.12 -4.44 35.89
CA SER A 729 10.71 -5.62 35.10
C SER A 729 11.92 -6.47 34.71
N ASN A 730 13.00 -5.86 34.21
CA ASN A 730 14.14 -6.61 33.66
C ASN A 730 15.18 -6.96 34.73
N HIS A 731 15.26 -6.17 35.80
CA HIS A 731 16.32 -6.30 36.82
C HIS A 731 15.76 -6.54 38.23
N ALA A 732 14.51 -6.97 38.37
CA ALA A 732 13.88 -7.23 39.68
C ALA A 732 14.74 -8.12 40.60
N ALA A 733 15.43 -9.10 40.01
CA ALA A 733 16.29 -10.05 40.73
C ALA A 733 17.54 -9.43 41.37
N THR A 734 17.93 -8.21 40.99
CA THR A 734 19.10 -7.53 41.55
C THR A 734 18.80 -6.74 42.83
N PHE A 735 17.52 -6.60 43.19
CA PHE A 735 17.06 -5.90 44.40
C PHE A 735 16.88 -6.86 45.56
N SER A 736 17.16 -6.40 46.79
CA SER A 736 16.61 -7.06 47.97
C SER A 736 15.08 -6.90 48.02
N PRO A 737 14.34 -7.77 48.71
CA PRO A 737 12.88 -7.65 48.80
C PRO A 737 12.39 -6.29 49.31
N ALA A 738 13.13 -5.66 50.23
CA ALA A 738 12.80 -4.34 50.76
C ALA A 738 13.01 -3.23 49.71
N GLU A 739 14.15 -3.24 49.02
CA GLU A 739 14.46 -2.26 47.97
C GLU A 739 13.52 -2.40 46.77
N LEU A 740 13.12 -3.64 46.43
CA LEU A 740 12.16 -3.88 45.36
C LEU A 740 10.79 -3.31 45.72
N LEU A 741 10.31 -3.57 46.94
CA LEU A 741 9.04 -3.00 47.41
C LEU A 741 9.07 -1.46 47.42
N GLU A 742 10.15 -0.86 47.91
CA GLU A 742 10.33 0.60 47.89
C GLU A 742 10.33 1.14 46.46
N GLY A 743 11.04 0.49 45.54
CA GLY A 743 11.08 0.85 44.13
C GLY A 743 9.70 0.79 43.46
N ARG A 744 8.92 -0.25 43.74
CA ARG A 744 7.55 -0.40 43.20
C ARG A 744 6.60 0.67 43.74
N LEU A 745 6.66 0.98 45.03
CA LEU A 745 5.87 2.06 45.63
C LEU A 745 6.24 3.42 45.03
N ALA A 746 7.53 3.69 44.82
CA ALA A 746 8.00 4.91 44.17
C ALA A 746 7.54 5.02 42.71
N ALA A 747 7.54 3.91 41.97
CA ALA A 747 7.03 3.87 40.60
C ALA A 747 5.52 4.13 40.54
N ILE A 748 4.73 3.58 41.47
CA ILE A 748 3.28 3.85 41.57
C ILE A 748 3.03 5.34 41.83
N ASP A 749 3.70 5.93 42.83
CA ASP A 749 3.54 7.36 43.16
C ASP A 749 3.92 8.28 41.99
N LEU A 750 5.05 7.99 41.33
CA LEU A 750 5.46 8.72 40.12
C LEU A 750 4.43 8.58 38.99
N GLY A 751 3.95 7.36 38.73
CA GLY A 751 3.01 7.11 37.64
C GLY A 751 1.67 7.80 37.86
N LEU A 752 1.14 7.80 39.08
CA LEU A 752 -0.08 8.54 39.43
C LEU A 752 0.11 10.05 39.21
N LYS A 753 1.22 10.63 39.69
CA LYS A 753 1.55 12.05 39.44
C LYS A 753 1.69 12.36 37.95
N THR A 754 2.24 11.43 37.17
CA THR A 754 2.40 11.58 35.72
C THR A 754 1.04 11.59 35.01
N LEU A 755 0.12 10.70 35.42
CA LEU A 755 -1.24 10.67 34.87
C LEU A 755 -2.01 11.95 35.22
N ASP A 756 -1.78 12.55 36.38
CA ASP A 756 -2.41 13.81 36.79
C ASP A 756 -1.92 15.04 35.99
N LEU A 757 -0.77 14.93 35.31
CA LEU A 757 -0.26 15.98 34.41
C LEU A 757 -0.92 15.97 33.03
N ILE A 758 -1.62 14.89 32.68
CA ILE A 758 -2.27 14.77 31.37
C ILE A 758 -3.51 15.67 31.36
N PRO A 759 -3.67 16.55 30.36
CA PRO A 759 -4.81 17.46 30.34
C PRO A 759 -6.13 16.71 30.19
N ALA A 760 -7.18 17.25 30.80
CA ALA A 760 -8.52 16.67 30.73
C ALA A 760 -9.07 16.57 29.30
N VAL A 761 -8.62 17.46 28.41
CA VAL A 761 -8.94 17.44 26.97
C VAL A 761 -7.67 17.05 26.20
N ILE A 762 -7.73 15.90 25.53
CA ILE A 762 -6.66 15.43 24.64
C ILE A 762 -7.05 15.76 23.19
N TRP A 763 -6.26 16.61 22.55
CA TRP A 763 -6.43 16.98 21.14
C TRP A 763 -5.96 15.85 20.21
N HIS A 764 -6.84 14.86 19.99
CA HIS A 764 -6.51 13.57 19.37
C HIS A 764 -5.91 13.63 17.96
N PHE A 765 -6.14 14.72 17.22
CA PHE A 765 -5.61 14.96 15.88
C PHE A 765 -4.19 15.54 15.86
N THR A 766 -3.63 15.90 17.03
CA THR A 766 -2.30 16.50 17.14
C THR A 766 -1.26 15.47 17.56
N ASN A 767 0.00 15.68 17.16
CA ASN A 767 1.12 14.87 17.63
C ASN A 767 1.29 14.97 19.16
N LEU A 768 0.87 16.08 19.79
CA LEU A 768 0.90 16.24 21.24
C LEU A 768 -0.18 15.39 21.90
N GLY A 769 -1.38 15.34 21.31
CA GLY A 769 -2.44 14.44 21.74
C GLY A 769 -2.08 12.97 21.57
N ALA A 770 -1.40 12.61 20.48
CA ALA A 770 -0.82 11.28 20.31
C ALA A 770 0.19 10.95 21.42
N PHE A 771 1.07 11.91 21.76
CA PHE A 771 1.98 11.76 22.91
C PHE A 771 1.24 11.60 24.24
N HIS A 772 0.17 12.36 24.50
CA HIS A 772 -0.66 12.19 25.71
C HIS A 772 -1.31 10.81 25.81
N LYS A 773 -1.85 10.29 24.70
CA LYS A 773 -2.39 8.92 24.64
C LYS A 773 -1.31 7.90 25.00
N GLU A 774 -0.11 8.07 24.44
CA GLU A 774 1.02 7.17 24.68
C GLU A 774 1.48 7.17 26.14
N VAL A 775 1.66 8.37 26.71
CA VAL A 775 2.00 8.52 28.12
C VAL A 775 0.92 7.88 29.01
N THR A 776 -0.36 8.07 28.68
CA THR A 776 -1.48 7.45 29.42
C THR A 776 -1.37 5.93 29.38
N ARG A 777 -1.22 5.35 28.19
CA ARG A 777 -1.17 3.91 27.94
C ARG A 777 -0.03 3.24 28.73
N ILE A 778 1.18 3.74 28.57
CA ILE A 778 2.38 3.18 29.20
C ILE A 778 2.37 3.39 30.71
N THR A 779 1.99 4.59 31.18
CA THR A 779 2.01 4.91 32.61
C THR A 779 0.92 4.15 33.36
N ALA A 780 -0.30 4.09 32.81
CA ALA A 780 -1.39 3.32 33.41
C ALA A 780 -1.04 1.83 33.49
N ASN A 781 -0.43 1.29 32.43
CA ASN A 781 0.05 -0.09 32.42
C ASN A 781 1.10 -0.36 33.51
N MET A 782 2.13 0.49 33.58
CA MET A 782 3.17 0.36 34.61
C MET A 782 2.55 0.42 36.01
N VAL A 783 1.72 1.43 36.32
CA VAL A 783 1.11 1.59 37.65
C VAL A 783 0.28 0.36 38.02
N ALA A 784 -0.62 -0.07 37.14
CA ALA A 784 -1.49 -1.21 37.40
C ALA A 784 -0.69 -2.51 37.58
N TRP A 785 0.36 -2.72 36.79
CA TRP A 785 1.26 -3.87 36.95
C TRP A 785 1.98 -3.86 38.30
N GLN A 786 2.55 -2.73 38.71
CA GLN A 786 3.22 -2.64 40.01
C GLN A 786 2.24 -2.86 41.17
N MET A 787 1.00 -2.36 41.06
CA MET A 787 -0.05 -2.60 42.06
C MET A 787 -0.45 -4.07 42.12
N TYR A 788 -0.58 -4.74 40.98
CA TYR A 788 -0.86 -6.18 40.89
C TYR A 788 0.21 -7.02 41.60
N GLU A 789 1.47 -6.63 41.49
CA GLU A 789 2.62 -7.33 42.07
C GLU A 789 2.70 -7.23 43.61
N ILE A 790 2.25 -6.12 44.21
CA ILE A 790 2.45 -5.87 45.65
C ILE A 790 1.17 -5.87 46.50
N TYR A 791 -0.01 -5.79 45.88
CA TYR A 791 -1.29 -5.75 46.58
C TYR A 791 -2.12 -7.01 46.37
N ASP A 792 -2.75 -7.48 47.46
CA ASP A 792 -3.71 -8.59 47.45
C ASP A 792 -5.12 -8.18 47.89
N LYS A 793 -5.29 -6.94 48.38
CA LYS A 793 -6.59 -6.43 48.81
C LYS A 793 -7.45 -6.09 47.60
N THR A 794 -8.70 -6.54 47.61
CA THR A 794 -9.69 -6.28 46.56
C THR A 794 -9.80 -4.79 46.24
N GLU A 795 -9.83 -3.91 47.25
CA GLU A 795 -9.94 -2.46 47.04
C GLU A 795 -8.78 -1.87 46.21
N ASP A 796 -7.55 -2.33 46.45
CA ASP A 796 -6.37 -1.83 45.74
C ASP A 796 -6.29 -2.41 44.32
N LEU A 797 -6.72 -3.67 44.13
CA LEU A 797 -6.83 -4.28 42.81
C LEU A 797 -7.94 -3.65 41.95
N GLU A 798 -9.06 -3.25 42.54
CA GLU A 798 -10.10 -2.49 41.84
C GLU A 798 -9.61 -1.09 41.45
N LYS A 799 -8.80 -0.43 42.28
CA LYS A 799 -8.11 0.83 41.89
C LYS A 799 -7.16 0.61 40.71
N ALA A 800 -6.37 -0.47 40.73
CA ALA A 800 -5.49 -0.83 39.62
C ALA A 800 -6.29 -1.07 38.32
N LEU A 801 -7.44 -1.74 38.43
CA LEU A 801 -8.34 -1.98 37.30
C LEU A 801 -8.94 -0.67 36.74
N GLY A 802 -9.28 0.28 37.61
CA GLY A 802 -9.71 1.61 37.19
C GLY A 802 -8.61 2.43 36.49
N ILE A 803 -7.36 2.24 36.90
CA ILE A 803 -6.20 2.92 36.27
C ILE A 803 -5.92 2.32 34.90
N ILE A 804 -5.80 0.99 34.78
CA ILE A 804 -5.51 0.32 33.50
C ILE A 804 -6.60 0.57 32.45
N ALA A 805 -7.86 0.75 32.88
CA ALA A 805 -8.97 1.08 31.99
C ALA A 805 -8.70 2.36 31.16
N LYS A 806 -8.03 3.36 31.74
CA LYS A 806 -7.63 4.58 31.01
C LYS A 806 -6.62 4.29 29.90
N GLY A 807 -5.73 3.32 30.10
CA GLY A 807 -4.79 2.87 29.08
C GLY A 807 -5.48 2.07 27.97
N VAL A 808 -6.49 1.27 28.33
CA VAL A 808 -7.30 0.48 27.39
C VAL A 808 -8.08 1.36 26.41
N GLU A 809 -8.52 2.54 26.83
CA GLU A 809 -9.21 3.52 25.96
C GLU A 809 -8.37 3.97 24.76
N PHE A 810 -7.04 3.82 24.81
CA PHE A 810 -6.11 4.27 23.77
C PHE A 810 -5.35 3.12 23.07
N ILE A 811 -5.93 1.93 23.02
CA ILE A 811 -5.44 0.82 22.20
C ILE A 811 -5.93 1.01 20.76
N SER A 812 -5.00 1.10 19.81
CA SER A 812 -5.29 1.28 18.38
C SER A 812 -4.96 0.06 17.54
N ASP A 813 -3.93 -0.69 17.91
CA ASP A 813 -3.33 -1.75 17.10
C ASP A 813 -2.75 -2.86 18.00
N GLU A 814 -2.18 -3.88 17.38
CA GLU A 814 -1.63 -5.06 18.03
C GLU A 814 -0.42 -4.76 18.92
N ASP A 815 0.40 -3.75 18.59
CA ASP A 815 1.55 -3.34 19.41
C ASP A 815 1.10 -2.80 20.78
N HIS A 816 -0.20 -2.49 20.93
CA HIS A 816 -0.79 -1.98 22.15
C HIS A 816 -1.39 -3.05 23.04
N TYR A 817 -1.42 -4.32 22.62
CA TYR A 817 -2.16 -5.38 23.32
C TYR A 817 -1.54 -5.82 24.66
N PHE A 818 -0.29 -5.46 24.96
CA PHE A 818 0.33 -5.72 26.27
C PHE A 818 -0.47 -5.14 27.45
N VAL A 819 -1.27 -4.09 27.22
CA VAL A 819 -2.15 -3.49 28.24
C VAL A 819 -3.24 -4.48 28.69
N TYR A 820 -3.72 -5.34 27.77
CA TYR A 820 -4.69 -6.39 28.09
C TYR A 820 -4.10 -7.46 29.00
N ASP A 821 -2.79 -7.71 28.95
CA ASP A 821 -2.16 -8.69 29.84
C ASP A 821 -2.26 -8.27 31.31
N THR A 822 -1.88 -7.04 31.61
CA THR A 822 -2.04 -6.45 32.94
C THR A 822 -3.50 -6.49 33.40
N GLN A 823 -4.45 -6.09 32.54
CA GLN A 823 -5.87 -6.08 32.86
C GLN A 823 -6.39 -7.48 33.20
N VAL A 824 -6.06 -8.48 32.36
CA VAL A 824 -6.48 -9.87 32.55
C VAL A 824 -5.92 -10.45 33.84
N ARG A 825 -4.63 -10.23 34.14
CA ARG A 825 -4.02 -10.74 35.38
C ARG A 825 -4.67 -10.16 36.63
N ILE A 826 -5.02 -8.86 36.63
CA ILE A 826 -5.76 -8.22 37.72
C ILE A 826 -7.16 -8.84 37.88
N LEU A 827 -7.90 -9.01 36.77
CA LEU A 827 -9.24 -9.62 36.79
C LEU A 827 -9.21 -11.06 37.33
N LEU A 828 -8.20 -11.85 36.95
CA LEU A 828 -8.01 -13.20 37.47
C LEU A 828 -7.71 -13.19 38.97
N LYS A 829 -6.87 -12.26 39.45
CA LYS A 829 -6.55 -12.09 40.87
C LYS A 829 -7.77 -11.66 41.69
N LEU A 830 -8.70 -10.89 41.08
CA LEU A 830 -10.00 -10.52 41.64
C LEU A 830 -11.06 -11.64 41.57
N GLY A 831 -10.79 -12.75 40.87
CA GLY A 831 -11.74 -13.83 40.65
C GLY A 831 -12.79 -13.56 39.55
N ARG A 832 -12.65 -12.47 38.78
CA ARG A 832 -13.54 -12.07 37.67
C ARG A 832 -13.20 -12.82 36.38
N THR A 833 -13.24 -14.15 36.47
CA THR A 833 -12.75 -15.06 35.43
C THR A 833 -13.47 -14.97 34.09
N GLU A 834 -14.78 -14.72 34.08
CA GLU A 834 -15.55 -14.55 32.85
C GLU A 834 -15.01 -13.38 32.01
N GLU A 835 -14.86 -12.21 32.62
CA GLU A 835 -14.38 -11.00 31.96
C GLU A 835 -12.94 -11.17 31.44
N ALA A 836 -12.08 -11.76 32.27
CA ALA A 836 -10.71 -12.07 31.89
C ALA A 836 -10.66 -12.95 30.63
N TRP A 837 -11.45 -14.03 30.59
CA TRP A 837 -11.43 -14.97 29.48
C TRP A 837 -12.09 -14.44 28.20
N GLN A 838 -13.06 -13.53 28.30
CA GLN A 838 -13.59 -12.83 27.13
C GLN A 838 -12.50 -11.96 26.46
N ILE A 839 -11.69 -11.25 27.25
CA ILE A 839 -10.57 -10.46 26.72
C ILE A 839 -9.55 -11.39 26.04
N VAL A 840 -9.11 -12.45 26.73
CA VAL A 840 -8.16 -13.43 26.15
C VAL A 840 -8.69 -14.05 24.85
N LYS A 841 -9.98 -14.41 24.79
CA LYS A 841 -10.61 -14.96 23.58
C LYS A 841 -10.57 -13.94 22.45
N ARG A 842 -10.98 -12.69 22.70
CA ARG A 842 -10.99 -11.62 21.71
C ARG A 842 -9.58 -11.34 21.18
N THR A 843 -8.61 -11.15 22.07
CA THR A 843 -7.21 -10.85 21.71
C THR A 843 -6.60 -11.98 20.89
N LEU A 844 -6.74 -13.25 21.31
CA LEU A 844 -6.21 -14.39 20.56
C LEU A 844 -6.99 -14.73 19.27
N THR A 845 -8.17 -14.14 19.06
CA THR A 845 -8.89 -14.25 17.78
C THR A 845 -8.30 -13.27 16.77
N LEU A 846 -7.90 -12.08 17.24
CA LEU A 846 -7.29 -11.05 16.41
C LEU A 846 -5.79 -11.32 16.18
N LEU A 847 -5.08 -11.79 17.21
CA LEU A 847 -3.65 -12.09 17.18
C LEU A 847 -3.36 -13.46 17.84
N PRO A 848 -3.45 -14.58 17.10
CA PRO A 848 -3.31 -15.93 17.64
C PRO A 848 -2.00 -16.24 18.37
N ASP A 849 -0.92 -15.53 18.00
CA ASP A 849 0.43 -15.72 18.50
C ASP A 849 0.90 -14.61 19.46
N PHE A 850 -0.05 -13.85 20.03
CA PHE A 850 0.25 -12.82 21.01
C PHE A 850 1.07 -13.38 22.18
N ALA A 851 2.29 -12.87 22.35
CA ALA A 851 3.31 -13.48 23.20
C ALA A 851 2.91 -13.53 24.69
N ASP A 852 2.28 -12.46 25.19
CA ASP A 852 1.96 -12.31 26.61
C ASP A 852 0.82 -13.25 27.06
N PHE A 853 0.04 -13.81 26.13
CA PHE A 853 -1.06 -14.73 26.41
C PHE A 853 -0.72 -16.20 26.14
N GLN A 854 0.53 -16.56 25.84
CA GLN A 854 0.88 -17.95 25.54
C GLN A 854 0.73 -18.88 26.76
N ASP A 855 0.95 -18.37 27.97
CA ASP A 855 0.68 -19.09 29.23
C ASP A 855 -0.84 -19.26 29.44
N LEU A 856 -1.64 -18.20 29.20
CA LEU A 856 -3.09 -18.22 29.33
C LEU A 856 -3.78 -19.11 28.27
N LYS A 857 -3.28 -19.13 27.03
CA LYS A 857 -3.72 -20.04 25.96
C LYS A 857 -3.56 -21.50 26.37
N LYS A 858 -2.50 -21.81 27.13
CA LYS A 858 -2.22 -23.16 27.67
C LYS A 858 -2.97 -23.46 28.97
N ASN A 859 -3.58 -22.48 29.62
CA ASN A 859 -4.30 -22.63 30.90
C ASN A 859 -5.54 -23.52 30.76
N GLU A 860 -5.64 -24.56 31.59
CA GLU A 860 -6.74 -25.53 31.55
C GLU A 860 -8.11 -24.92 31.90
N ALA A 861 -8.16 -23.91 32.78
CA ALA A 861 -9.41 -23.22 33.11
C ALA A 861 -9.93 -22.43 31.90
N TYR A 862 -9.04 -21.74 31.18
CA TYR A 862 -9.40 -21.04 29.96
C TYR A 862 -9.85 -22.00 28.85
N LYS A 863 -9.14 -23.11 28.61
CA LYS A 863 -9.56 -24.14 27.63
C LYS A 863 -10.95 -24.68 27.94
N LYS A 864 -11.23 -24.98 29.21
CA LYS A 864 -12.55 -25.47 29.65
C LYS A 864 -13.64 -24.41 29.46
N TRP A 865 -13.34 -23.16 29.80
CA TRP A 865 -14.24 -22.03 29.60
C TRP A 865 -14.53 -21.79 28.10
N LYS A 866 -13.50 -21.80 27.24
CA LYS A 866 -13.63 -21.63 25.79
C LYS A 866 -14.50 -22.72 25.17
N LYS A 867 -14.37 -23.97 25.63
CA LYS A 867 -15.22 -25.08 25.17
C LYS A 867 -16.69 -24.93 25.57
N LYS A 868 -16.96 -24.32 26.73
CA LYS A 868 -18.32 -24.08 27.24
C LYS A 868 -19.02 -22.90 26.54
N ASN A 869 -18.26 -21.91 26.09
CA ASN A 869 -18.72 -20.68 25.45
C ASN A 869 -18.32 -20.61 23.96
N LYS A 870 -18.39 -21.78 23.29
CA LYS A 870 -18.19 -21.92 21.85
C LYS A 870 -19.44 -21.52 21.11
#